data_AF-A0A0J9WGL5-F1
#
_entry.id   AF-A0A0J9WGL5-F1
#
_cell.length_a   1.000
_cell.length_b   1.000
_cell.length_c   1.000
_cell.angle_alpha   90.00
_cell.angle_beta   90.00
_cell.angle_gamma   90.00
#
_symmetry.space_group_name_H-M   'P 1'
#
loop_
_entity.id
_entity.type
_entity.pdbx_description
1 polymer ?
#
loop_
_entity_poly.entity_id
_entity_poly.type
_entity_poly.pdbx_seq_one_letter_code
_entity_poly.pdbx_strand_id
1 'polypeptide(L)'
;MPDENTPLIQTVRVGPPRRRYPHQTWRRFFTLICSVILIGGFGLFVFQTFFIGPRHHHGHPGSWLPGKSRLSYEELERILFDTPDPKKAEEWSRYYTSGPHLAGANYSQAEWTRDRWEEFGVKSEIVAYDAYLNYPVDSSVSILKKSKSGKDWDTTFKASLEEDVIDEDPTTSLENRVPIFHGYSASGNVTASFVYVNYGTYQDYQDLVDAKIDVKGKIAIARYGGIFRGLKVKRAQELGFVGILIYSDPGDDGERTEENGYKPYPEGPARNPSAVQRGSAEFLSIRPGDPSTPGYPSKPGVPRAPVDDATPSIPSIPISYRDALPILKALNGHGPKSTHFNKYWNKNLGLKYKGIKYNIGPTPDDVVINLYNEQKYVTTPLWDVIGVVNGTIPNEVIVVGNHRDAWIAGGAGDPNSGSAVINEVIRGVGKAVEAGWKPLRTIVFASWDGEEYSLIGSTEWVEEYLPWLSEANVAYVNVDVGVDGPEFTASAAPLLNQIIRDVTSAVPSPNQTIPGQTVNDLWSGRIATMGSGSDFTAFQDHAGIPCIDFGFKYRGNSAVYHYHSNYDSFYWMKEYGDVGFKYHRTMAQILGLTIAKLAGTVIIPFSATEYADALEGYLDKVEAKLEPSKDALTEEEIFNIRGAVSSGKPIGNEDDFKTSLKDIRDLLGHFHLKASELDAEAEIAKHQLEQGIPWWNIVEKIRLGYTIVRVNRRYKLLERSFLYEGGLDGRDWFKHVVFAPGIWTGYSGAVFPGWVESIDAKDYINGLKWSAIIGRSINSAIDGLSD
;
A
#
# COMPACT_ATOMS: atom_id res chain seq x y z
N MET A 1 13.26 -44.36 11.38
CA MET A 1 12.40 -45.54 11.14
C MET A 1 11.62 -45.81 12.41
N PRO A 2 10.29 -45.60 12.43
CA PRO A 2 9.44 -46.03 13.53
C PRO A 2 8.80 -47.40 13.22
N ASP A 3 8.82 -48.32 14.20
CA ASP A 3 8.19 -49.65 14.14
C ASP A 3 7.24 -49.85 15.34
N GLU A 4 6.18 -50.58 15.05
CA GLU A 4 4.90 -50.78 15.73
C GLU A 4 4.98 -51.78 16.91
N ASN A 5 4.16 -51.57 17.95
CA ASN A 5 3.00 -52.43 18.25
C ASN A 5 2.47 -52.26 19.68
N THR A 6 1.19 -51.88 19.72
CA THR A 6 0.20 -51.82 20.81
C THR A 6 0.23 -53.03 21.78
N PRO A 7 -0.22 -52.88 23.05
CA PRO A 7 -1.67 -53.03 23.31
C PRO A 7 -2.20 -52.13 24.44
N LEU A 8 -3.49 -51.76 24.39
CA LEU A 8 -4.44 -51.90 25.50
C LEU A 8 -5.84 -51.48 25.03
N ILE A 9 -6.58 -52.49 24.57
CA ILE A 9 -8.01 -52.43 24.25
C ILE A 9 -8.78 -52.11 25.54
N GLN A 10 -9.48 -50.98 25.52
CA GLN A 10 -10.52 -50.64 26.49
C GLN A 10 -11.66 -51.65 26.38
N THR A 11 -11.96 -52.34 27.48
CA THR A 11 -13.10 -53.26 27.61
C THR A 11 -14.43 -52.51 27.45
N VAL A 12 -15.11 -52.70 26.32
CA VAL A 12 -16.50 -52.27 26.14
C VAL A 12 -17.43 -53.27 26.84
N ARG A 13 -18.18 -52.80 27.84
CA ARG A 13 -19.27 -53.58 28.45
C ARG A 13 -20.40 -53.75 27.43
N VAL A 14 -20.60 -54.98 26.97
CA VAL A 14 -21.74 -55.36 26.13
C VAL A 14 -22.98 -55.46 27.02
N GLY A 15 -23.93 -54.54 26.86
CA GLY A 15 -25.26 -54.67 27.45
C GLY A 15 -26.01 -55.89 26.89
N PRO A 16 -27.04 -56.41 27.59
CA PRO A 16 -27.76 -57.60 27.15
C PRO A 16 -28.39 -57.37 25.76
N PRO A 17 -28.51 -58.43 24.94
CA PRO A 17 -29.01 -58.31 23.57
C PRO A 17 -30.43 -57.71 23.59
N ARG A 18 -30.60 -56.55 22.94
CA ARG A 18 -31.93 -55.97 22.72
C ARG A 18 -32.78 -56.99 21.96
N ARG A 19 -33.88 -57.44 22.57
CA ARG A 19 -34.90 -58.27 21.91
C ARG A 19 -35.30 -57.60 20.60
N ARG A 20 -35.13 -58.31 19.48
CA ARG A 20 -35.66 -57.88 18.18
C ARG A 20 -37.18 -57.72 18.30
N TYR A 21 -37.69 -56.57 17.89
CA TYR A 21 -39.11 -56.27 17.84
C TYR A 21 -39.82 -57.33 16.96
N PRO A 22 -40.82 -58.07 17.48
CA PRO A 22 -41.32 -59.30 16.85
C PRO A 22 -42.20 -59.06 15.62
N HIS A 23 -42.59 -57.82 15.35
CA HIS A 23 -43.49 -57.48 14.26
C HIS A 23 -42.77 -56.78 13.10
N GLN A 24 -42.02 -57.56 12.30
CA GLN A 24 -41.33 -57.04 11.10
C GLN A 24 -42.29 -56.43 10.08
N THR A 25 -43.52 -56.94 10.00
CA THR A 25 -44.56 -56.44 9.08
C THR A 25 -45.00 -55.02 9.44
N TRP A 26 -45.26 -54.76 10.73
CA TRP A 26 -45.64 -53.43 11.22
C TRP A 26 -44.50 -52.43 11.10
N ARG A 27 -43.25 -52.84 11.36
CA ARG A 27 -42.09 -51.98 11.15
C ARG A 27 -41.95 -51.58 9.69
N ARG A 28 -42.08 -52.51 8.74
CA ARG A 28 -42.04 -52.19 7.30
C ARG A 28 -43.18 -51.28 6.90
N PHE A 29 -44.40 -51.54 7.39
CA PHE A 29 -45.57 -50.70 7.13
C PHE A 29 -45.39 -49.26 7.61
N PHE A 30 -44.98 -49.05 8.87
CA PHE A 30 -44.74 -47.70 9.40
C PHE A 30 -43.53 -47.02 8.77
N THR A 31 -42.46 -47.76 8.43
CA THR A 31 -41.31 -47.17 7.71
C THR A 31 -41.75 -46.70 6.32
N LEU A 32 -42.57 -47.47 5.62
CA LEU A 32 -43.08 -47.10 4.31
C LEU A 32 -44.01 -45.88 4.39
N ILE A 33 -44.88 -45.82 5.40
CA ILE A 33 -45.73 -44.66 5.67
C ILE A 33 -44.89 -43.42 5.97
N CYS A 34 -43.90 -43.51 6.87
CA CYS A 34 -43.03 -42.39 7.18
C CYS A 34 -42.24 -41.91 5.95
N SER A 35 -41.74 -42.83 5.11
CA SER A 35 -41.08 -42.48 3.86
C SER A 35 -42.02 -41.83 2.85
N VAL A 36 -43.26 -42.31 2.70
CA VAL A 36 -44.27 -41.71 1.81
C VAL A 36 -44.72 -40.34 2.31
N ILE A 37 -44.85 -40.15 3.63
CA ILE A 37 -45.18 -38.84 4.22
C ILE A 37 -44.01 -37.86 4.06
N LEU A 38 -42.76 -38.30 4.23
CA LEU A 38 -41.58 -37.47 4.00
C LEU A 38 -41.43 -37.07 2.53
N ILE A 39 -41.56 -38.03 1.62
CA ILE A 39 -41.44 -37.78 0.17
C ILE A 39 -42.64 -36.96 -0.34
N GLY A 40 -43.85 -37.29 0.12
CA GLY A 40 -45.06 -36.55 -0.22
C GLY A 40 -45.09 -35.15 0.38
N GLY A 41 -44.61 -34.99 1.62
CA GLY A 41 -44.46 -33.70 2.29
C GLY A 41 -43.40 -32.83 1.63
N PHE A 42 -42.25 -33.41 1.26
CA PHE A 42 -41.23 -32.71 0.48
C PHE A 42 -41.75 -32.35 -0.92
N GLY A 43 -42.48 -33.24 -1.58
CA GLY A 43 -43.12 -32.98 -2.88
C GLY A 43 -44.17 -31.87 -2.82
N LEU A 44 -45.00 -31.84 -1.77
CA LEU A 44 -45.98 -30.78 -1.53
C LEU A 44 -45.33 -29.46 -1.14
N PHE A 45 -44.25 -29.49 -0.36
CA PHE A 45 -43.44 -28.30 -0.04
C PHE A 45 -42.82 -27.72 -1.32
N VAL A 46 -42.20 -28.54 -2.16
CA VAL A 46 -41.67 -28.12 -3.47
C VAL A 46 -42.83 -27.61 -4.35
N PHE A 47 -43.96 -28.30 -4.40
CA PHE A 47 -45.10 -27.84 -5.21
C PHE A 47 -45.68 -26.50 -4.73
N GLN A 48 -45.86 -26.29 -3.43
CA GLN A 48 -46.31 -25.01 -2.84
C GLN A 48 -45.31 -23.89 -3.10
N THR A 49 -44.02 -24.14 -2.86
CA THR A 49 -42.94 -23.15 -2.99
C THR A 49 -42.75 -22.71 -4.44
N PHE A 50 -42.96 -23.61 -5.41
CA PHE A 50 -42.70 -23.33 -6.83
C PHE A 50 -43.95 -23.05 -7.68
N PHE A 51 -45.15 -23.47 -7.29
CA PHE A 51 -46.37 -23.32 -8.11
C PHE A 51 -47.49 -22.48 -7.49
N ILE A 52 -47.50 -22.24 -6.17
CA ILE A 52 -48.60 -21.54 -5.47
C ILE A 52 -48.15 -20.22 -4.78
N GLY A 53 -46.84 -19.94 -4.68
CA GLY A 53 -46.32 -18.64 -4.22
C GLY A 53 -46.73 -17.46 -5.13
N PRO A 54 -46.92 -16.24 -4.58
CA PRO A 54 -47.76 -15.21 -5.19
C PRO A 54 -47.27 -14.79 -6.58
N ARG A 55 -48.13 -15.04 -7.58
CA ARG A 55 -48.07 -14.44 -8.90
C ARG A 55 -48.21 -12.92 -8.77
N HIS A 56 -47.11 -12.19 -8.90
CA HIS A 56 -47.16 -10.77 -9.28
C HIS A 56 -46.05 -10.40 -10.26
N HIS A 57 -46.46 -9.51 -11.15
CA HIS A 57 -45.86 -9.09 -12.41
C HIS A 57 -44.54 -8.30 -12.29
N HIS A 58 -43.74 -8.42 -13.37
CA HIS A 58 -42.70 -7.52 -13.89
C HIS A 58 -41.79 -6.79 -12.89
N GLY A 59 -40.56 -7.31 -12.75
CA GLY A 59 -39.37 -6.64 -12.20
C GLY A 59 -38.12 -7.47 -12.52
N HIS A 60 -37.08 -6.80 -13.01
CA HIS A 60 -35.80 -7.32 -13.56
C HIS A 60 -34.89 -8.08 -12.55
N PRO A 61 -33.75 -8.67 -12.95
CA PRO A 61 -33.22 -9.94 -12.45
C PRO A 61 -32.44 -9.82 -11.13
N GLY A 62 -32.98 -10.40 -10.05
CA GLY A 62 -32.28 -10.53 -8.77
C GLY A 62 -32.82 -11.62 -7.84
N SER A 63 -33.68 -12.52 -8.34
CA SER A 63 -34.51 -13.40 -7.48
C SER A 63 -33.82 -14.64 -6.87
N TRP A 64 -32.49 -14.76 -6.91
CA TRP A 64 -31.81 -16.03 -6.62
C TRP A 64 -31.13 -16.14 -5.24
N LEU A 65 -30.93 -15.05 -4.50
CA LEU A 65 -30.26 -15.06 -3.19
C LEU A 65 -31.24 -14.78 -2.03
N PRO A 66 -31.10 -15.47 -0.88
CA PRO A 66 -31.92 -15.21 0.30
C PRO A 66 -31.51 -13.87 0.94
N GLY A 67 -32.33 -12.84 0.71
CA GLY A 67 -32.16 -11.50 1.25
C GLY A 67 -32.39 -10.46 0.17
N LYS A 68 -33.66 -10.07 -0.04
CA LYS A 68 -33.98 -9.03 -1.03
C LYS A 68 -33.39 -7.70 -0.56
N SER A 69 -32.34 -7.21 -1.22
CA SER A 69 -32.09 -5.77 -1.29
C SER A 69 -33.34 -5.13 -1.86
N ARG A 70 -33.89 -4.12 -1.18
CA ARG A 70 -35.06 -3.38 -1.66
C ARG A 70 -34.68 -2.27 -2.64
N LEU A 71 -33.38 -1.96 -2.70
CA LEU A 71 -32.78 -0.93 -3.54
C LEU A 71 -32.23 -1.56 -4.84
N SER A 72 -32.49 -0.92 -5.99
CA SER A 72 -31.88 -1.31 -7.28
C SER A 72 -30.38 -0.95 -7.32
N TYR A 73 -29.65 -1.53 -8.26
CA TYR A 73 -28.22 -1.24 -8.43
C TYR A 73 -28.00 0.20 -8.92
N GLU A 74 -28.86 0.69 -9.82
CA GLU A 74 -28.82 2.08 -10.29
C GLU A 74 -29.15 3.08 -9.17
N GLU A 75 -30.08 2.72 -8.28
CA GLU A 75 -30.39 3.53 -7.10
C GLU A 75 -29.22 3.57 -6.11
N LEU A 76 -28.51 2.44 -5.93
CA LEU A 76 -27.28 2.37 -5.14
C LEU A 76 -26.20 3.28 -5.72
N GLU A 77 -25.91 3.15 -7.01
CA GLU A 77 -24.93 3.99 -7.71
C GLU A 77 -25.28 5.46 -7.57
N ARG A 78 -26.55 5.83 -7.74
CA ARG A 78 -27.02 7.21 -7.54
C ARG A 78 -26.79 7.69 -6.11
N ILE A 79 -27.13 6.91 -5.09
CA ILE A 79 -26.91 7.31 -3.69
C ILE A 79 -25.43 7.55 -3.42
N LEU A 80 -24.55 6.64 -3.86
CA LEU A 80 -23.11 6.73 -3.63
C LEU A 80 -22.46 7.84 -4.47
N PHE A 81 -23.02 8.16 -5.64
CA PHE A 81 -22.57 9.26 -6.48
C PHE A 81 -23.05 10.63 -6.00
N ASP A 82 -24.29 10.75 -5.53
CA ASP A 82 -24.91 12.04 -5.14
C ASP A 82 -24.63 12.40 -3.68
N THR A 83 -24.30 11.43 -2.83
CA THR A 83 -24.06 11.70 -1.41
C THR A 83 -22.86 12.61 -1.16
N PRO A 84 -21.65 12.36 -1.74
CA PRO A 84 -20.45 13.14 -1.45
C PRO A 84 -20.65 14.66 -1.60
N ASP A 85 -20.31 15.41 -0.55
CA ASP A 85 -20.44 16.86 -0.46
C ASP A 85 -19.07 17.50 -0.14
N PRO A 86 -18.57 18.43 -0.99
CA PRO A 86 -17.29 19.09 -0.78
C PRO A 86 -17.21 19.82 0.57
N LYS A 87 -18.32 20.36 1.07
CA LYS A 87 -18.34 21.05 2.37
C LYS A 87 -18.14 20.09 3.54
N LYS A 88 -18.63 18.86 3.40
CA LYS A 88 -18.43 17.81 4.40
C LYS A 88 -17.01 17.25 4.34
N ALA A 89 -16.47 17.04 3.14
CA ALA A 89 -15.05 16.71 2.97
C ALA A 89 -14.14 17.78 3.61
N GLU A 90 -14.44 19.06 3.42
CA GLU A 90 -13.73 20.17 4.09
C GLU A 90 -13.84 20.09 5.62
N GLU A 91 -15.03 19.80 6.15
CA GLU A 91 -15.27 19.63 7.59
C GLU A 91 -14.46 18.47 8.18
N TRP A 92 -14.41 17.32 7.49
CA TRP A 92 -13.64 16.15 7.91
C TRP A 92 -12.14 16.44 7.88
N SER A 93 -11.64 16.99 6.76
CA SER A 93 -10.23 17.38 6.62
C SER A 93 -9.82 18.35 7.73
N ARG A 94 -10.64 19.36 8.03
CA ARG A 94 -10.40 20.31 9.12
C ARG A 94 -10.34 19.64 10.49
N TYR A 95 -11.21 18.67 10.75
CA TYR A 95 -11.22 17.97 12.04
C TYR A 95 -9.96 17.13 12.21
N TYR A 96 -9.63 16.31 11.22
CA TYR A 96 -8.49 15.41 11.32
C TYR A 96 -7.17 16.18 11.48
N THR A 97 -7.05 17.32 10.81
CA THR A 97 -5.85 18.18 10.85
C THR A 97 -5.82 19.20 12.00
N SER A 98 -6.70 19.06 12.99
CA SER A 98 -6.88 20.08 14.05
C SER A 98 -5.89 19.97 15.22
N GLY A 99 -5.13 18.88 15.32
CA GLY A 99 -4.14 18.67 16.37
C GLY A 99 -3.24 17.48 16.11
N PRO A 100 -2.07 17.35 16.78
CA PRO A 100 -1.13 16.25 16.55
C PRO A 100 -1.76 14.87 16.71
N HIS A 101 -1.54 14.00 15.73
CA HIS A 101 -2.01 12.61 15.74
C HIS A 101 -0.94 11.66 15.17
N LEU A 102 0.28 11.80 15.71
CA LEU A 102 1.36 10.83 15.51
C LEU A 102 0.93 9.44 15.98
N ALA A 103 1.44 8.38 15.34
CA ALA A 103 1.14 7.00 15.71
C ALA A 103 1.21 6.76 17.22
N GLY A 104 0.17 6.14 17.77
CA GLY A 104 0.03 5.88 19.20
C GLY A 104 -0.23 7.13 20.06
N ALA A 105 -0.45 8.28 19.43
CA ALA A 105 -0.98 9.49 20.06
C ALA A 105 -2.43 9.73 19.61
N ASN A 106 -3.17 10.51 20.41
CA ASN A 106 -4.53 10.96 20.07
C ASN A 106 -5.60 9.85 19.90
N TYR A 107 -5.75 8.99 20.92
CA TYR A 107 -6.84 8.00 21.01
C TYR A 107 -8.24 8.62 20.76
N SER A 108 -8.46 9.87 21.17
CA SER A 108 -9.73 10.57 20.96
C SER A 108 -10.12 10.71 19.49
N GLN A 109 -9.15 10.74 18.56
CA GLN A 109 -9.45 10.78 17.14
C GLN A 109 -9.93 9.42 16.64
N ALA A 110 -9.38 8.30 17.13
CA ALA A 110 -9.89 6.96 16.87
C ALA A 110 -11.33 6.78 17.41
N GLU A 111 -11.60 7.29 18.61
CA GLU A 111 -12.96 7.32 19.18
C GLU A 111 -13.91 8.14 18.32
N TRP A 112 -13.48 9.33 17.88
CA TRP A 112 -14.29 10.18 17.00
C TRP A 112 -14.59 9.49 15.67
N THR A 113 -13.60 8.87 15.04
CA THR A 113 -13.79 8.13 13.78
C THR A 113 -14.79 6.99 13.97
N ARG A 114 -14.65 6.18 15.02
CA ARG A 114 -15.63 5.13 15.38
C ARG A 114 -17.03 5.73 15.54
N ASP A 115 -17.17 6.79 16.32
CA ASP A 115 -18.46 7.40 16.63
C ASP A 115 -19.12 8.02 15.39
N ARG A 116 -18.33 8.61 14.47
CA ARG A 116 -18.84 9.08 13.17
C ARG A 116 -19.37 7.93 12.32
N TRP A 117 -18.63 6.83 12.24
CA TRP A 117 -19.05 5.66 11.45
C TRP A 117 -20.34 5.04 12.01
N GLU A 118 -20.46 4.96 13.33
CA GLU A 118 -21.70 4.53 14.00
C GLU A 118 -22.86 5.49 13.76
N GLU A 119 -22.63 6.81 13.78
CA GLU A 119 -23.65 7.81 13.41
C GLU A 119 -24.13 7.64 11.98
N PHE A 120 -23.26 7.22 11.06
CA PHE A 120 -23.61 6.89 9.68
C PHE A 120 -24.29 5.53 9.54
N GLY A 121 -24.44 4.75 10.61
CA GLY A 121 -25.13 3.46 10.60
C GLY A 121 -24.22 2.26 10.30
N VAL A 122 -22.89 2.44 10.35
CA VAL A 122 -21.92 1.35 10.23
C VAL A 122 -21.43 0.99 11.62
N LYS A 123 -21.62 -0.28 12.02
CA LYS A 123 -21.15 -0.75 13.32
C LYS A 123 -19.62 -0.79 13.34
N SER A 124 -19.02 -0.18 14.36
CA SER A 124 -17.57 -0.01 14.41
C SER A 124 -16.96 -0.36 15.77
N GLU A 125 -15.72 -0.82 15.76
CA GLU A 125 -14.94 -1.12 16.97
C GLU A 125 -13.49 -0.65 16.82
N ILE A 126 -12.79 -0.51 17.95
CA ILE A 126 -11.37 -0.17 17.99
C ILE A 126 -10.58 -1.45 18.30
N VAL A 127 -9.62 -1.77 17.44
CA VAL A 127 -8.69 -2.89 17.60
C VAL A 127 -7.32 -2.32 17.95
N ALA A 128 -6.65 -2.90 18.96
CA ALA A 128 -5.38 -2.40 19.45
C ALA A 128 -4.22 -3.39 19.24
N TYR A 129 -3.05 -2.82 18.98
CA TYR A 129 -1.75 -3.52 18.92
C TYR A 129 -0.70 -2.72 19.70
N ASP A 130 0.08 -3.38 20.53
CA ASP A 130 1.15 -2.78 21.31
C ASP A 130 2.44 -2.77 20.47
N ALA A 131 2.73 -1.70 19.74
CA ALA A 131 3.85 -1.65 18.79
C ALA A 131 5.14 -1.06 19.39
N TYR A 132 6.31 -1.56 18.99
CA TYR A 132 7.60 -0.98 19.36
C TYR A 132 7.93 0.28 18.53
N LEU A 133 7.87 1.47 19.14
CA LEU A 133 8.11 2.75 18.45
C LEU A 133 9.22 3.57 19.14
N ASN A 134 9.72 4.61 18.46
CA ASN A 134 10.52 5.66 19.10
C ASN A 134 9.83 7.02 19.04
N TYR A 135 10.12 7.89 20.01
CA TYR A 135 9.73 9.29 19.99
C TYR A 135 10.94 10.20 20.21
N PRO A 136 10.98 11.40 19.61
CA PRO A 136 12.11 12.31 19.76
C PRO A 136 12.18 12.87 21.18
N VAL A 137 13.39 12.92 21.75
CA VAL A 137 13.66 13.53 23.07
C VAL A 137 14.39 14.85 22.91
N ASP A 138 15.53 14.84 22.21
CA ASP A 138 16.33 16.03 21.93
C ASP A 138 17.19 15.79 20.68
N SER A 139 17.52 16.86 19.96
CA SER A 139 18.36 16.78 18.78
C SER A 139 19.08 18.10 18.51
N SER A 140 20.28 18.02 17.94
CA SER A 140 20.99 19.20 17.46
C SER A 140 21.93 18.88 16.32
N VAL A 141 22.05 19.83 15.38
CA VAL A 141 23.00 19.75 14.27
C VAL A 141 23.77 21.06 14.22
N SER A 142 25.11 20.98 14.33
CA SER A 142 25.98 22.16 14.33
C SER A 142 27.21 21.96 13.45
N ILE A 143 27.62 22.99 12.72
CA ILE A 143 28.94 23.02 12.05
C ILE A 143 29.95 23.61 13.02
N LEU A 144 30.98 22.83 13.33
CA LEU A 144 32.08 23.22 14.17
C LEU A 144 33.31 23.52 13.31
N LYS A 145 33.99 24.63 13.60
CA LYS A 145 35.26 24.98 12.98
C LYS A 145 36.37 25.00 14.01
N LYS A 146 37.51 24.41 13.68
CA LYS A 146 38.68 24.41 14.56
C LYS A 146 39.21 25.83 14.72
N SER A 147 39.38 26.26 15.96
CA SER A 147 39.93 27.56 16.31
C SER A 147 41.36 27.74 15.77
N LYS A 148 41.80 29.00 15.63
CA LYS A 148 43.17 29.32 15.15
C LYS A 148 44.28 28.76 16.06
N SER A 149 43.97 28.49 17.33
CA SER A 149 44.89 27.86 18.29
C SER A 149 45.05 26.35 18.06
N GLY A 150 44.14 25.74 17.29
CA GLY A 150 44.10 24.31 17.00
C GLY A 150 43.62 23.44 18.18
N LYS A 151 43.19 24.04 19.29
CA LYS A 151 42.80 23.31 20.52
C LYS A 151 41.30 23.17 20.72
N ASP A 152 40.54 24.19 20.34
CA ASP A 152 39.10 24.27 20.58
C ASP A 152 38.30 24.28 19.28
N TRP A 153 37.02 23.92 19.36
CA TRP A 153 36.05 23.95 18.25
C TRP A 153 35.02 25.05 18.50
N ASP A 154 34.90 25.98 17.55
CA ASP A 154 33.93 27.07 17.58
C ASP A 154 32.69 26.67 16.78
N THR A 155 31.49 26.90 17.33
CA THR A 155 30.24 26.69 16.59
C THR A 155 30.04 27.81 15.59
N THR A 156 30.12 27.50 14.29
CA THR A 156 29.95 28.47 13.20
C THR A 156 28.53 28.52 12.64
N PHE A 157 27.76 27.46 12.84
CA PHE A 157 26.36 27.35 12.46
C PHE A 157 25.68 26.33 13.36
N LYS A 158 24.43 26.62 13.72
CA LYS A 158 23.53 25.69 14.38
C LYS A 158 22.24 25.65 13.56
N ALA A 159 21.83 24.46 13.12
CA ALA A 159 20.58 24.28 12.40
C ALA A 159 19.40 24.68 13.28
N SER A 160 18.36 25.24 12.66
CA SER A 160 17.14 25.59 13.37
C SER A 160 16.43 24.34 13.90
N LEU A 161 16.36 23.29 13.07
CA LEU A 161 15.52 22.10 13.32
C LEU A 161 14.08 22.48 13.69
N GLU A 162 13.60 23.57 13.10
CA GLU A 162 12.25 24.09 13.27
C GLU A 162 11.69 24.58 11.93
N GLU A 163 10.39 24.34 11.76
CA GLU A 163 9.59 24.90 10.67
C GLU A 163 9.00 26.24 11.13
N ASP A 164 9.04 27.24 10.25
CA ASP A 164 8.57 28.59 10.53
C ASP A 164 7.06 28.59 10.85
N VAL A 165 6.68 29.41 11.83
CA VAL A 165 5.28 29.70 12.14
C VAL A 165 4.75 30.71 11.12
N ILE A 166 3.57 30.42 10.58
CA ILE A 166 2.87 31.19 9.55
C ILE A 166 1.54 31.68 10.13
N ASP A 167 1.33 32.99 10.13
CA ASP A 167 0.13 33.61 10.71
C ASP A 167 -1.16 33.18 9.99
N GLU A 168 -1.10 32.97 8.68
CA GLU A 168 -2.23 32.52 7.86
C GLU A 168 -2.59 31.04 8.06
N ASP A 169 -1.66 30.23 8.57
CA ASP A 169 -1.82 28.78 8.74
C ASP A 169 -1.70 28.39 10.22
N PRO A 170 -2.84 28.35 10.95
CA PRO A 170 -2.85 28.08 12.39
C PRO A 170 -2.19 26.76 12.79
N THR A 171 -2.19 25.75 11.90
CA THR A 171 -1.52 24.45 12.10
C THR A 171 -0.05 24.64 12.45
N THR A 172 0.58 25.66 11.87
CA THR A 172 2.00 25.95 12.06
C THR A 172 2.34 26.49 13.44
N SER A 173 1.34 26.97 14.18
CA SER A 173 1.47 27.66 15.47
C SER A 173 1.08 26.82 16.69
N LEU A 174 0.73 25.54 16.51
CA LEU A 174 0.31 24.67 17.60
C LEU A 174 1.41 24.52 18.68
N GLU A 175 1.03 24.56 19.95
CA GLU A 175 1.99 24.49 21.07
C GLU A 175 2.65 23.11 21.20
N ASN A 176 1.92 22.05 20.83
CA ASN A 176 2.33 20.65 20.94
C ASN A 176 2.85 20.07 19.61
N ARG A 177 3.49 20.88 18.76
CA ARG A 177 4.09 20.42 17.49
C ARG A 177 5.05 19.26 17.72
N VAL A 178 4.96 18.27 16.84
CA VAL A 178 5.89 17.14 16.83
C VAL A 178 7.27 17.64 16.38
N PRO A 179 8.34 17.39 17.16
CA PRO A 179 9.70 17.76 16.77
C PRO A 179 10.13 17.15 15.42
N ILE A 180 11.21 17.67 14.84
CA ILE A 180 11.80 17.13 13.62
C ILE A 180 12.64 15.89 13.95
N PHE A 181 12.29 14.74 13.36
CA PHE A 181 13.00 13.48 13.54
C PHE A 181 12.66 12.48 12.43
N HIS A 182 13.42 11.37 12.39
CA HIS A 182 12.99 10.17 11.68
C HIS A 182 12.49 9.11 12.67
N GLY A 183 11.39 8.44 12.32
CA GLY A 183 11.01 7.18 12.95
C GLY A 183 12.15 6.16 12.83
N TYR A 184 12.31 5.36 13.86
CA TYR A 184 13.35 4.35 14.10
C TYR A 184 14.81 4.82 13.99
N SER A 185 15.09 6.12 13.99
CA SER A 185 16.46 6.65 14.01
C SER A 185 17.20 6.27 15.29
N ALA A 186 18.46 5.85 15.19
CA ALA A 186 19.25 5.53 16.37
C ALA A 186 19.59 6.78 17.20
N SER A 187 19.70 6.61 18.52
CA SER A 187 20.30 7.62 19.38
C SER A 187 21.82 7.67 19.18
N GLY A 188 22.42 8.85 19.20
CA GLY A 188 23.85 9.02 19.05
C GLY A 188 24.32 10.47 19.14
N ASN A 189 25.58 10.65 19.53
CA ASN A 189 26.28 11.94 19.52
C ASN A 189 27.60 11.77 18.78
N VAL A 190 27.65 12.23 17.54
CA VAL A 190 28.81 12.03 16.66
C VAL A 190 29.32 13.37 16.15
N THR A 191 30.65 13.50 16.10
CA THR A 191 31.32 14.68 15.52
C THR A 191 32.31 14.22 14.47
N ALA A 192 32.06 14.55 13.21
CA ALA A 192 32.87 14.06 12.09
C ALA A 192 32.85 15.02 10.89
N SER A 193 33.86 14.89 10.01
CA SER A 193 33.79 15.45 8.66
C SER A 193 32.68 14.78 7.86
N PHE A 194 32.23 15.43 6.80
CA PHE A 194 31.04 14.99 6.07
C PHE A 194 31.21 15.02 4.55
N VAL A 195 30.35 14.24 3.88
CA VAL A 195 30.38 13.98 2.43
C VAL A 195 28.97 14.11 1.86
N TYR A 196 28.82 14.77 0.72
CA TYR A 196 27.57 14.82 -0.03
C TYR A 196 27.38 13.56 -0.87
N VAL A 197 26.24 12.89 -0.72
CA VAL A 197 26.00 11.54 -1.26
C VAL A 197 24.87 11.49 -2.29
N ASN A 198 24.55 12.62 -2.93
CA ASN A 198 23.47 12.70 -3.91
C ASN A 198 22.11 12.31 -3.31
N TYR A 199 21.36 11.38 -3.91
CA TYR A 199 20.14 10.82 -3.33
C TYR A 199 20.44 9.70 -2.33
N GLY A 200 21.69 9.28 -2.15
CA GLY A 200 22.03 8.15 -1.30
C GLY A 200 21.46 6.82 -1.81
N THR A 201 21.32 6.64 -3.13
CA THR A 201 20.99 5.33 -3.70
C THR A 201 22.16 4.34 -3.54
N TYR A 202 21.90 3.04 -3.71
CA TYR A 202 22.97 2.03 -3.70
C TYR A 202 24.13 2.42 -4.63
N GLN A 203 23.81 2.82 -5.87
CA GLN A 203 24.80 3.24 -6.84
C GLN A 203 25.41 4.62 -6.54
N ASP A 204 24.72 5.56 -5.87
CA ASP A 204 25.35 6.81 -5.42
C ASP A 204 26.50 6.51 -4.46
N TYR A 205 26.26 5.63 -3.50
CA TYR A 205 27.29 5.17 -2.58
C TYR A 205 28.38 4.36 -3.29
N GLN A 206 28.02 3.50 -4.24
CA GLN A 206 29.00 2.75 -5.02
C GLN A 206 29.91 3.68 -5.84
N ASP A 207 29.36 4.75 -6.44
CA ASP A 207 30.15 5.73 -7.17
C ASP A 207 31.20 6.39 -6.27
N LEU A 208 30.88 6.64 -4.98
CA LEU A 208 31.85 7.17 -4.01
C LEU A 208 32.96 6.16 -3.71
N VAL A 209 32.61 4.88 -3.55
CA VAL A 209 33.59 3.79 -3.35
C VAL A 209 34.51 3.67 -4.57
N ASP A 210 33.96 3.68 -5.77
CA ASP A 210 34.71 3.56 -7.03
C ASP A 210 35.62 4.78 -7.25
N ALA A 211 35.15 5.98 -6.88
CA ALA A 211 35.93 7.21 -6.88
C ALA A 211 36.93 7.31 -5.71
N LYS A 212 37.00 6.29 -4.84
CA LYS A 212 37.89 6.21 -3.67
C LYS A 212 37.74 7.41 -2.72
N ILE A 213 36.51 7.87 -2.54
CA ILE A 213 36.18 8.89 -1.55
C ILE A 213 36.22 8.26 -0.16
N ASP A 214 36.92 8.89 0.78
CA ASP A 214 36.95 8.42 2.17
C ASP A 214 35.62 8.72 2.87
N VAL A 215 34.83 7.66 3.09
CA VAL A 215 33.49 7.73 3.70
C VAL A 215 33.46 7.20 5.14
N LYS A 216 34.45 6.40 5.54
CA LYS A 216 34.42 5.73 6.84
C LYS A 216 34.59 6.76 7.97
N GLY A 217 33.74 6.65 8.99
CA GLY A 217 33.73 7.57 10.13
C GLY A 217 33.19 8.96 9.80
N LYS A 218 32.56 9.16 8.63
CA LYS A 218 32.02 10.45 8.19
C LYS A 218 30.52 10.55 8.42
N ILE A 219 29.99 11.76 8.31
CA ILE A 219 28.54 12.01 8.22
C ILE A 219 28.13 12.17 6.75
N ALA A 220 27.05 11.52 6.33
CA ALA A 220 26.49 11.69 4.99
C ALA A 220 25.52 12.88 4.96
N ILE A 221 25.49 13.64 3.87
CA ILE A 221 24.38 14.55 3.54
C ILE A 221 23.74 14.12 2.23
N ALA A 222 22.48 13.70 2.30
CA ALA A 222 21.71 13.13 1.19
C ALA A 222 20.47 13.97 0.90
N ARG A 223 19.97 13.86 -0.34
CA ARG A 223 18.67 14.38 -0.75
C ARG A 223 17.57 13.35 -0.54
N TYR A 224 16.38 13.81 -0.19
CA TYR A 224 15.15 13.03 -0.36
C TYR A 224 14.87 12.74 -1.84
N GLY A 225 13.93 11.81 -2.10
CA GLY A 225 13.57 11.38 -3.45
C GLY A 225 14.30 10.12 -3.91
N GLY A 226 13.78 9.50 -4.98
CA GLY A 226 14.35 8.32 -5.63
C GLY A 226 14.09 6.99 -4.93
N ILE A 227 14.59 6.81 -3.69
CA ILE A 227 14.43 5.57 -2.92
C ILE A 227 13.92 5.84 -1.51
N PHE A 228 13.37 4.82 -0.86
CA PHE A 228 12.94 4.87 0.54
C PHE A 228 14.06 5.37 1.46
N ARG A 229 13.73 6.29 2.36
CA ARG A 229 14.72 7.01 3.17
C ARG A 229 15.54 6.11 4.08
N GLY A 230 14.92 5.09 4.69
CA GLY A 230 15.63 4.08 5.52
C GLY A 230 16.72 3.34 4.76
N LEU A 231 16.57 3.14 3.45
CA LEU A 231 17.57 2.45 2.61
C LEU A 231 18.80 3.34 2.34
N LYS A 232 18.62 4.67 2.33
CA LYS A 232 19.73 5.63 2.31
C LYS A 232 20.58 5.50 3.58
N VAL A 233 19.91 5.34 4.73
CA VAL A 233 20.55 5.16 6.05
C VAL A 233 21.22 3.79 6.14
N LYS A 234 20.53 2.72 5.71
CA LYS A 234 21.05 1.34 5.64
C LYS A 234 22.37 1.28 4.89
N ARG A 235 22.43 1.87 3.70
CA ARG A 235 23.66 1.84 2.90
C ARG A 235 24.78 2.71 3.49
N ALA A 236 24.44 3.85 4.11
CA ALA A 236 25.40 4.64 4.85
C ALA A 236 26.07 3.83 5.99
N GLN A 237 25.28 3.14 6.83
CA GLN A 237 25.85 2.36 7.93
C GLN A 237 26.73 1.19 7.44
N GLU A 238 26.33 0.51 6.36
CA GLU A 238 27.12 -0.60 5.78
C GLU A 238 28.51 -0.16 5.30
N LEU A 239 28.65 1.09 4.84
CA LEU A 239 29.92 1.67 4.41
C LEU A 239 30.70 2.34 5.56
N GLY A 240 30.14 2.33 6.78
CA GLY A 240 30.78 2.86 7.97
C GLY A 240 30.66 4.37 8.15
N PHE A 241 29.66 5.02 7.56
CA PHE A 241 29.24 6.34 8.01
C PHE A 241 28.74 6.27 9.46
N VAL A 242 28.87 7.35 10.21
CA VAL A 242 28.48 7.43 11.64
C VAL A 242 27.22 8.25 11.88
N GLY A 243 26.63 8.82 10.82
CA GLY A 243 25.37 9.55 10.87
C GLY A 243 24.99 10.09 9.49
N ILE A 244 23.75 10.51 9.34
CA ILE A 244 23.22 11.03 8.07
C ILE A 244 22.24 12.18 8.27
N LEU A 245 22.37 13.20 7.43
CA LEU A 245 21.41 14.28 7.29
C LEU A 245 20.69 14.13 5.95
N ILE A 246 19.36 14.28 5.94
CA ILE A 246 18.55 14.17 4.72
C ILE A 246 17.74 15.46 4.53
N TYR A 247 17.74 16.03 3.32
CA TYR A 247 17.00 17.27 3.02
C TYR A 247 16.22 17.18 1.72
N SER A 248 15.15 17.96 1.57
CA SER A 248 14.38 18.06 0.33
C SER A 248 14.96 19.14 -0.57
N ASP A 249 15.59 18.76 -1.70
CA ASP A 249 16.16 19.72 -2.64
C ASP A 249 15.05 20.31 -3.54
N PRO A 250 14.92 21.65 -3.66
CA PRO A 250 13.90 22.25 -4.51
C PRO A 250 14.00 21.87 -6.00
N GLY A 251 15.11 21.26 -6.43
CA GLY A 251 15.23 20.76 -7.79
C GLY A 251 14.30 19.59 -8.10
N ASP A 252 13.71 18.96 -7.08
CA ASP A 252 12.70 17.90 -7.22
C ASP A 252 11.26 18.45 -7.24
N ASP A 253 11.06 19.76 -7.06
CA ASP A 253 9.73 20.40 -6.97
C ASP A 253 9.12 20.75 -8.34
N GLY A 254 9.78 20.38 -9.45
CA GLY A 254 9.31 20.66 -10.80
C GLY A 254 9.39 22.15 -11.16
N GLU A 255 8.31 22.72 -11.70
CA GLU A 255 8.33 24.10 -12.20
C GLU A 255 8.06 25.15 -11.12
N ARG A 256 7.33 24.81 -10.04
CA ARG A 256 6.96 25.75 -8.98
C ARG A 256 8.08 25.96 -7.96
N THR A 257 9.18 26.55 -8.40
CA THR A 257 10.35 26.83 -7.55
C THR A 257 10.63 28.33 -7.45
N GLU A 258 11.37 28.71 -6.40
CA GLU A 258 11.88 30.09 -6.25
C GLU A 258 12.84 30.46 -7.40
N GLU A 259 13.61 29.50 -7.91
CA GLU A 259 14.49 29.70 -9.08
C GLU A 259 13.70 30.12 -10.33
N ASN A 260 12.48 29.59 -10.49
CA ASN A 260 11.57 29.93 -11.58
C ASN A 260 10.69 31.16 -11.27
N GLY A 261 10.99 31.91 -10.20
CA GLY A 261 10.32 33.17 -9.85
C GLY A 261 9.05 33.04 -9.04
N TYR A 262 8.71 31.84 -8.54
CA TYR A 262 7.57 31.64 -7.65
C TYR A 262 7.92 31.98 -6.21
N LYS A 263 6.99 32.62 -5.50
CA LYS A 263 7.17 32.85 -4.07
C LYS A 263 6.99 31.55 -3.28
N PRO A 264 7.76 31.35 -2.21
CA PRO A 264 7.53 30.26 -1.27
C PRO A 264 6.19 30.37 -0.54
N TYR A 265 5.63 29.23 -0.15
CA TYR A 265 4.50 29.13 0.78
C TYR A 265 4.79 29.90 2.08
N PRO A 266 3.84 30.71 2.60
CA PRO A 266 2.42 30.82 2.23
C PRO A 266 2.11 31.86 1.13
N GLU A 267 3.11 32.60 0.65
CA GLU A 267 2.89 33.69 -0.30
C GLU A 267 2.74 33.20 -1.75
N GLY A 268 3.06 31.94 -2.01
CA GLY A 268 3.01 31.35 -3.33
C GLY A 268 3.17 29.83 -3.31
N PRO A 269 3.19 29.21 -4.50
CA PRO A 269 3.11 27.76 -4.66
C PRO A 269 4.44 27.03 -4.45
N ALA A 270 5.56 27.74 -4.26
CA ALA A 270 6.86 27.08 -4.10
C ALA A 270 7.05 26.54 -2.68
N ARG A 271 7.94 25.55 -2.52
CA ARG A 271 8.30 24.98 -1.21
C ARG A 271 8.73 26.07 -0.23
N ASN A 272 8.28 25.95 1.01
CA ASN A 272 8.74 26.83 2.09
C ASN A 272 10.20 26.48 2.45
N PRO A 273 11.11 27.45 2.64
CA PRO A 273 12.52 27.16 2.92
C PRO A 273 12.80 26.34 4.17
N SER A 274 11.92 26.44 5.16
CA SER A 274 12.05 25.72 6.42
C SER A 274 11.36 24.36 6.41
N ALA A 275 10.63 23.99 5.34
CA ALA A 275 9.89 22.73 5.28
C ALA A 275 10.80 21.52 5.48
N VAL A 276 10.37 20.59 6.34
CA VAL A 276 11.09 19.35 6.64
C VAL A 276 10.20 18.14 6.46
N GLN A 277 10.62 17.20 5.62
CA GLN A 277 9.96 15.91 5.48
C GLN A 277 10.37 15.00 6.65
N ARG A 278 9.43 14.64 7.53
CA ARG A 278 9.61 13.55 8.50
C ARG A 278 9.43 12.18 7.83
N GLY A 279 9.61 11.09 8.54
CA GLY A 279 9.41 9.76 7.97
C GLY A 279 10.15 8.66 8.72
N SER A 280 9.69 7.43 8.52
CA SER A 280 10.37 6.26 9.06
C SER A 280 11.67 5.96 8.34
N ALA A 281 12.68 5.54 9.12
CA ALA A 281 13.95 5.02 8.65
C ALA A 281 14.05 3.48 8.80
N GLU A 282 12.96 2.78 9.15
CA GLU A 282 12.90 1.31 9.11
C GLU A 282 13.25 0.76 7.74
N PHE A 283 13.86 -0.41 7.66
CA PHE A 283 14.21 -1.05 6.41
C PHE A 283 12.96 -1.74 5.82
N LEU A 284 11.98 -0.92 5.41
CA LEU A 284 10.67 -1.34 4.88
C LEU A 284 10.75 -2.46 3.84
N SER A 285 11.81 -2.46 3.02
CA SER A 285 12.02 -3.50 2.00
C SER A 285 12.42 -4.86 2.56
N ILE A 286 12.82 -4.97 3.83
CA ILE A 286 13.15 -6.23 4.53
C ILE A 286 11.88 -6.85 5.11
N ARG A 287 11.11 -6.05 5.86
CA ARG A 287 9.76 -6.35 6.32
C ARG A 287 9.06 -5.04 6.78
N PRO A 288 7.75 -4.89 6.58
CA PRO A 288 6.93 -3.89 7.26
C PRO A 288 6.40 -4.45 8.61
N GLY A 289 5.54 -3.69 9.29
CA GLY A 289 4.93 -4.06 10.57
C GLY A 289 5.74 -3.61 11.78
N ASP A 290 5.40 -4.11 12.97
CA ASP A 290 6.25 -3.92 14.14
C ASP A 290 7.56 -4.72 13.94
N PRO A 291 8.74 -4.05 13.95
CA PRO A 291 10.03 -4.74 13.72
C PRO A 291 10.33 -5.83 14.74
N SER A 292 9.65 -5.81 15.89
CA SER A 292 9.83 -6.72 17.02
C SER A 292 8.85 -7.90 17.02
N THR A 293 7.79 -7.93 16.21
CA THR A 293 6.85 -9.07 16.12
C THR A 293 6.67 -9.58 14.68
N PRO A 294 7.76 -9.90 13.96
CA PRO A 294 7.63 -10.29 12.56
C PRO A 294 6.81 -11.57 12.37
N GLY A 295 5.68 -11.48 11.65
CA GLY A 295 4.86 -12.62 11.26
C GLY A 295 3.76 -13.02 12.26
N TYR A 296 3.49 -12.22 13.29
CA TYR A 296 2.38 -12.43 14.22
C TYR A 296 1.99 -11.12 14.93
N PRO A 297 0.70 -10.95 15.29
CA PRO A 297 0.22 -9.67 15.79
C PRO A 297 0.82 -9.28 17.14
N SER A 298 1.15 -8.01 17.28
CA SER A 298 1.64 -7.28 18.45
C SER A 298 0.62 -7.20 19.58
N LYS A 299 0.21 -8.34 20.12
CA LYS A 299 -0.71 -8.43 21.27
C LYS A 299 0.04 -8.35 22.61
N PRO A 300 -0.63 -7.97 23.70
CA PRO A 300 -0.01 -7.94 25.03
C PRO A 300 0.61 -9.29 25.41
N GLY A 301 1.89 -9.29 25.78
CA GLY A 301 2.62 -10.45 26.29
C GLY A 301 3.19 -11.42 25.24
N VAL A 302 3.09 -11.08 23.94
CA VAL A 302 3.76 -11.87 22.89
C VAL A 302 5.29 -11.73 22.98
N PRO A 303 6.06 -12.75 22.53
CA PRO A 303 7.51 -12.63 22.38
C PRO A 303 7.87 -11.45 21.47
N ARG A 304 9.07 -10.88 21.66
CA ARG A 304 9.60 -9.81 20.80
C ARG A 304 11.02 -10.12 20.37
N ALA A 305 11.28 -9.96 19.09
CA ALA A 305 12.58 -10.15 18.46
C ALA A 305 13.47 -8.91 18.59
N PRO A 306 14.80 -9.06 18.50
CA PRO A 306 15.70 -7.93 18.24
C PRO A 306 15.34 -7.23 16.93
N VAL A 307 15.58 -5.92 16.87
CA VAL A 307 15.18 -5.06 15.75
C VAL A 307 16.36 -4.61 14.87
N ASP A 308 17.57 -5.07 15.18
CA ASP A 308 18.82 -4.60 14.55
C ASP A 308 18.91 -4.90 13.05
N ASP A 309 18.13 -5.87 12.56
CA ASP A 309 18.07 -6.26 11.15
C ASP A 309 17.07 -5.43 10.33
N ALA A 310 16.12 -4.77 11.01
CA ALA A 310 15.07 -3.96 10.40
C ALA A 310 15.23 -2.46 10.68
N THR A 311 16.05 -2.05 11.65
CA THR A 311 16.17 -0.62 12.04
C THR A 311 17.61 -0.09 11.94
N PRO A 312 17.79 1.23 11.70
CA PRO A 312 19.12 1.85 11.66
C PRO A 312 19.90 1.76 12.98
N SER A 313 21.23 1.65 12.85
CA SER A 313 22.17 1.71 13.99
C SER A 313 22.95 3.02 14.08
N ILE A 314 22.74 3.95 13.15
CA ILE A 314 23.37 5.28 13.12
C ILE A 314 22.30 6.38 13.21
N PRO A 315 22.60 7.53 13.84
CA PRO A 315 21.66 8.62 13.94
C PRO A 315 21.40 9.25 12.56
N SER A 316 20.12 9.47 12.29
CA SER A 316 19.63 10.15 11.09
C SER A 316 18.67 11.29 11.47
N ILE A 317 18.84 12.46 10.86
CA ILE A 317 18.00 13.64 11.12
C ILE A 317 17.57 14.25 9.78
N PRO A 318 16.25 14.48 9.55
CA PRO A 318 15.81 15.29 8.43
C PRO A 318 16.01 16.78 8.71
N ILE A 319 16.41 17.54 7.69
CA ILE A 319 16.64 18.98 7.80
C ILE A 319 15.98 19.74 6.64
N SER A 320 15.68 21.01 6.87
CA SER A 320 15.17 21.90 5.82
C SER A 320 16.26 22.19 4.79
N TYR A 321 15.86 22.56 3.56
CA TYR A 321 16.87 22.99 2.60
C TYR A 321 17.54 24.30 3.04
N ARG A 322 16.85 25.15 3.81
CA ARG A 322 17.45 26.32 4.48
C ARG A 322 18.62 25.91 5.38
N ASP A 323 18.45 24.90 6.21
CA ASP A 323 19.51 24.39 7.11
C ASP A 323 20.59 23.59 6.35
N ALA A 324 20.25 23.01 5.20
CA ALA A 324 21.23 22.37 4.32
C ALA A 324 22.18 23.37 3.64
N LEU A 325 21.77 24.64 3.44
CA LEU A 325 22.58 25.63 2.71
C LEU A 325 23.96 25.88 3.33
N PRO A 326 24.13 26.18 4.63
CA PRO A 326 25.45 26.36 5.23
C PRO A 326 26.30 25.09 5.17
N ILE A 327 25.68 23.92 5.34
CA ILE A 327 26.35 22.62 5.30
C ILE A 327 26.91 22.35 3.90
N LEU A 328 26.09 22.49 2.86
CA LEU A 328 26.52 22.30 1.47
C LEU A 328 27.53 23.38 1.02
N LYS A 329 27.40 24.62 1.52
CA LYS A 329 28.39 25.69 1.26
C LYS A 329 29.76 25.36 1.84
N ALA A 330 29.83 24.69 2.99
CA ALA A 330 31.10 24.27 3.58
C ALA A 330 31.84 23.21 2.75
N LEU A 331 31.16 22.54 1.81
CA LEU A 331 31.80 21.65 0.82
C LEU A 331 32.33 22.39 -0.40
N ASN A 332 31.90 23.62 -0.68
CA ASN A 332 32.27 24.35 -1.90
C ASN A 332 33.80 24.45 -2.06
N GLY A 333 34.33 23.90 -3.16
CA GLY A 333 35.76 23.89 -3.44
C GLY A 333 36.54 22.73 -2.81
N HIS A 334 35.88 21.83 -2.07
CA HIS A 334 36.50 20.67 -1.42
C HIS A 334 36.04 19.35 -2.06
N GLY A 335 36.99 18.44 -2.30
CA GLY A 335 36.72 17.20 -3.04
C GLY A 335 36.28 17.43 -4.49
N PRO A 336 35.89 16.35 -5.20
CA PRO A 336 35.37 16.47 -6.56
C PRO A 336 34.06 17.26 -6.61
N LYS A 337 33.71 17.78 -7.79
CA LYS A 337 32.39 18.32 -8.07
C LYS A 337 31.44 17.21 -8.53
N SER A 338 30.14 17.39 -8.38
CA SER A 338 29.12 16.52 -8.98
C SER A 338 29.34 16.30 -10.50
N THR A 339 29.90 17.29 -11.19
CA THR A 339 30.24 17.21 -12.64
C THR A 339 31.41 16.29 -12.95
N HIS A 340 32.19 15.85 -11.96
CA HIS A 340 33.24 14.84 -12.13
C HIS A 340 32.70 13.41 -12.02
N PHE A 341 31.47 13.27 -11.51
CA PHE A 341 30.74 12.00 -11.46
C PHE A 341 29.89 11.84 -12.72
N ASN A 342 29.19 10.71 -12.83
CA ASN A 342 28.30 10.43 -13.95
C ASN A 342 27.11 11.43 -14.02
N LYS A 343 26.36 11.38 -15.13
CA LYS A 343 25.25 12.31 -15.41
C LYS A 343 24.19 12.38 -14.30
N TYR A 344 24.02 11.34 -13.49
CA TYR A 344 22.98 11.27 -12.46
C TYR A 344 23.25 12.20 -11.28
N TRP A 345 24.51 12.52 -11.00
CA TRP A 345 24.90 13.49 -9.97
C TRP A 345 24.57 14.95 -10.34
N ASN A 346 24.17 15.19 -11.59
CA ASN A 346 23.90 16.53 -12.11
C ASN A 346 22.41 16.80 -12.35
N LYS A 347 21.54 15.87 -11.94
CA LYS A 347 20.07 16.00 -12.03
C LYS A 347 19.47 16.71 -10.82
N ASN A 348 18.44 17.51 -11.07
CA ASN A 348 17.58 18.15 -10.08
C ASN A 348 18.35 18.93 -9.00
N LEU A 349 19.40 19.65 -9.40
CA LEU A 349 20.26 20.42 -8.49
C LEU A 349 19.70 21.83 -8.27
N GLY A 350 18.68 21.95 -7.41
CA GLY A 350 17.87 23.17 -7.24
C GLY A 350 18.41 24.19 -6.25
N LEU A 351 19.64 24.07 -5.76
CA LEU A 351 20.25 25.08 -4.87
C LEU A 351 21.43 25.83 -5.51
N LYS A 352 21.67 25.66 -6.82
CA LYS A 352 22.75 26.34 -7.54
C LYS A 352 22.64 27.87 -7.47
N TYR A 353 21.44 28.41 -7.68
CA TYR A 353 21.19 29.86 -7.59
C TYR A 353 21.39 30.44 -6.17
N LYS A 354 21.39 29.59 -5.12
CA LYS A 354 21.74 29.94 -3.74
C LYS A 354 23.24 29.81 -3.42
N GLY A 355 24.07 29.56 -4.43
CA GLY A 355 25.54 29.50 -4.34
C GLY A 355 26.10 28.11 -3.99
N ILE A 356 25.31 27.04 -4.11
CA ILE A 356 25.78 25.66 -3.91
C ILE A 356 26.46 25.15 -5.17
N LYS A 357 27.68 24.62 -5.03
CA LYS A 357 28.46 24.05 -6.15
C LYS A 357 28.38 22.52 -6.24
N TYR A 358 27.69 21.89 -5.28
CA TYR A 358 27.55 20.43 -5.16
C TYR A 358 28.91 19.70 -5.25
N ASN A 359 29.85 20.20 -4.45
CA ASN A 359 31.10 19.52 -4.17
C ASN A 359 30.83 18.32 -3.24
N ILE A 360 31.52 17.21 -3.47
CA ILE A 360 31.29 15.94 -2.77
C ILE A 360 31.93 15.94 -1.38
N GLY A 361 33.05 16.64 -1.21
CA GLY A 361 33.88 16.52 -0.01
C GLY A 361 34.86 15.35 -0.05
N PRO A 362 35.42 14.92 1.09
CA PRO A 362 35.08 15.37 2.44
C PRO A 362 35.38 16.85 2.73
N THR A 363 34.84 17.37 3.83
CA THR A 363 35.28 18.68 4.34
C THR A 363 36.76 18.70 4.73
N PRO A 364 37.37 19.90 4.81
CA PRO A 364 38.68 20.08 5.44
C PRO A 364 38.72 19.59 6.89
N ASP A 365 39.92 19.23 7.38
CA ASP A 365 40.13 18.72 8.74
C ASP A 365 39.76 19.71 9.86
N ASP A 366 39.61 20.99 9.54
CA ASP A 366 39.18 22.03 10.48
C ASP A 366 37.67 22.30 10.45
N VAL A 367 36.87 21.54 9.69
CA VAL A 367 35.40 21.71 9.61
C VAL A 367 34.69 20.37 9.74
N VAL A 368 33.83 20.25 10.77
CA VAL A 368 33.08 19.03 11.08
C VAL A 368 31.62 19.36 11.42
N ILE A 369 30.75 18.36 11.36
CA ILE A 369 29.39 18.44 11.92
C ILE A 369 29.38 17.70 13.25
N ASN A 370 28.78 18.31 14.27
CA ASN A 370 28.24 17.58 15.41
C ASN A 370 26.75 17.28 15.14
N LEU A 371 26.40 16.00 15.19
CA LEU A 371 25.05 15.47 15.05
C LEU A 371 24.70 14.77 16.36
N TYR A 372 23.77 15.36 17.09
CA TYR A 372 23.20 14.82 18.32
C TYR A 372 21.74 14.42 18.06
N ASN A 373 21.39 13.18 18.41
CA ASN A 373 20.04 12.64 18.32
C ASN A 373 19.75 11.79 19.54
N GLU A 374 18.68 12.09 20.27
CA GLU A 374 18.21 11.31 21.41
C GLU A 374 16.75 10.90 21.16
N GLN A 375 16.51 9.60 21.23
CA GLN A 375 15.25 8.96 20.90
C GLN A 375 14.84 8.05 22.05
N LYS A 376 13.55 8.08 22.41
CA LYS A 376 12.97 7.20 23.42
C LYS A 376 12.22 6.06 22.73
N TYR A 377 12.77 4.85 22.80
CA TYR A 377 12.08 3.65 22.34
C TYR A 377 11.15 3.10 23.42
N VAL A 378 9.91 2.77 23.03
CA VAL A 378 8.85 2.34 23.94
C VAL A 378 7.78 1.56 23.19
N THR A 379 7.21 0.55 23.84
CA THR A 379 6.01 -0.13 23.33
C THR A 379 4.79 0.74 23.56
N THR A 380 4.08 1.07 22.48
CA THR A 380 2.95 2.01 22.47
C THR A 380 1.72 1.37 21.84
N PRO A 381 0.54 1.48 22.45
CA PRO A 381 -0.70 1.02 21.83
C PRO A 381 -1.02 1.86 20.58
N LEU A 382 -1.31 1.18 19.48
CA LEU A 382 -1.90 1.70 18.25
C LEU A 382 -3.36 1.28 18.18
N TRP A 383 -4.19 2.09 17.52
CA TRP A 383 -5.64 1.92 17.52
C TRP A 383 -6.24 1.98 16.12
N ASP A 384 -6.50 0.82 15.53
CA ASP A 384 -7.25 0.72 14.29
C ASP A 384 -8.75 0.85 14.56
N VAL A 385 -9.48 1.52 13.68
CA VAL A 385 -10.96 1.52 13.72
C VAL A 385 -11.49 0.64 12.60
N ILE A 386 -12.28 -0.36 12.96
CA ILE A 386 -12.84 -1.34 12.03
C ILE A 386 -14.37 -1.18 11.99
N GLY A 387 -14.93 -0.89 10.82
CA GLY A 387 -16.37 -0.76 10.57
C GLY A 387 -16.87 -1.88 9.66
N VAL A 388 -18.02 -2.49 9.97
CA VAL A 388 -18.52 -3.65 9.21
C VAL A 388 -19.95 -3.46 8.72
N VAL A 389 -20.15 -3.67 7.41
CA VAL A 389 -21.46 -3.79 6.77
C VAL A 389 -21.64 -5.23 6.26
N ASN A 390 -22.52 -5.99 6.91
CA ASN A 390 -22.69 -7.42 6.64
C ASN A 390 -23.30 -7.69 5.25
N GLY A 391 -22.63 -8.56 4.49
CA GLY A 391 -23.10 -9.06 3.21
C GLY A 391 -24.14 -10.17 3.31
N THR A 392 -24.56 -10.69 2.15
CA THR A 392 -25.40 -11.89 2.04
C THR A 392 -24.60 -13.16 1.78
N ILE A 393 -23.41 -13.04 1.19
CA ILE A 393 -22.49 -14.14 0.91
C ILE A 393 -21.50 -14.26 2.09
N PRO A 394 -21.53 -15.37 2.85
CA PRO A 394 -20.82 -15.48 4.14
C PRO A 394 -19.28 -15.48 4.05
N ASN A 395 -18.70 -15.83 2.89
CA ASN A 395 -17.24 -15.98 2.71
C ASN A 395 -16.70 -15.08 1.58
N GLU A 396 -17.31 -13.92 1.37
CA GLU A 396 -16.81 -12.89 0.45
C GLU A 396 -16.79 -11.53 1.16
N VAL A 397 -15.59 -10.97 1.31
CA VAL A 397 -15.33 -9.71 2.03
C VAL A 397 -14.53 -8.79 1.13
N ILE A 398 -14.86 -7.51 1.11
CA ILE A 398 -13.98 -6.47 0.61
C ILE A 398 -13.52 -5.61 1.77
N VAL A 399 -12.25 -5.26 1.78
CA VAL A 399 -11.66 -4.40 2.80
C VAL A 399 -11.33 -3.07 2.13
N VAL A 400 -11.69 -1.96 2.77
CA VAL A 400 -11.45 -0.60 2.29
C VAL A 400 -10.72 0.16 3.39
N GLY A 401 -9.52 0.65 3.12
CA GLY A 401 -8.63 1.19 4.14
C GLY A 401 -7.98 2.52 3.79
N ASN A 402 -7.61 3.23 4.84
CA ASN A 402 -6.80 4.45 4.86
C ASN A 402 -6.19 4.55 6.26
N HIS A 403 -4.92 4.89 6.38
CA HIS A 403 -4.36 5.22 7.69
C HIS A 403 -4.82 6.60 8.17
N ARG A 404 -4.68 6.84 9.47
CA ARG A 404 -5.14 8.05 10.16
C ARG A 404 -4.01 8.78 10.86
N ASP A 405 -2.97 8.07 11.28
CA ASP A 405 -1.81 8.69 11.88
C ASP A 405 -1.05 9.53 10.86
N ALA A 406 -0.49 10.65 11.31
CA ALA A 406 0.41 11.50 10.51
C ALA A 406 1.59 11.94 11.37
N TRP A 407 2.72 12.28 10.75
CA TRP A 407 3.89 12.78 11.50
C TRP A 407 3.67 14.04 12.33
N ILE A 408 2.67 14.85 11.98
CA ILE A 408 2.43 16.18 12.55
C ILE A 408 0.94 16.36 12.87
N ALA A 409 0.50 17.59 13.16
CA ALA A 409 -0.91 17.90 13.40
C ALA A 409 -1.73 18.10 12.13
N GLY A 410 -1.07 18.54 11.06
CA GLY A 410 -1.61 18.59 9.70
C GLY A 410 -1.80 17.18 9.12
N GLY A 411 -1.15 16.87 8.01
CA GLY A 411 -1.42 15.65 7.26
C GLY A 411 -2.70 15.78 6.45
N ALA A 412 -2.91 16.95 5.83
CA ALA A 412 -4.13 17.26 5.11
C ALA A 412 -4.20 16.50 3.78
N GLY A 413 -3.05 16.32 3.12
CA GLY A 413 -2.84 15.34 2.06
C GLY A 413 -2.67 13.95 2.67
N ASP A 414 -1.59 13.75 3.41
CA ASP A 414 -1.19 12.46 3.98
C ASP A 414 -1.49 12.36 5.49
N PRO A 415 -2.45 11.53 5.92
CA PRO A 415 -3.39 10.71 5.12
C PRO A 415 -4.80 11.27 5.04
N ASN A 416 -5.04 12.44 5.65
CA ASN A 416 -6.40 12.80 6.02
C ASN A 416 -7.25 13.26 4.83
N SER A 417 -6.66 13.45 3.64
CA SER A 417 -7.44 13.56 2.40
C SER A 417 -8.20 12.26 2.12
N GLY A 418 -7.56 11.10 2.36
CA GLY A 418 -8.17 9.78 2.30
C GLY A 418 -9.18 9.56 3.43
N SER A 419 -8.87 9.95 4.66
CA SER A 419 -9.81 9.84 5.79
C SER A 419 -11.09 10.65 5.55
N ALA A 420 -10.97 11.85 4.96
CA ALA A 420 -12.11 12.67 4.56
C ALA A 420 -12.94 11.99 3.45
N VAL A 421 -12.28 11.37 2.47
CA VAL A 421 -12.92 10.61 1.39
C VAL A 421 -13.67 9.39 1.93
N ILE A 422 -13.05 8.59 2.80
CA ILE A 422 -13.68 7.41 3.42
C ILE A 422 -14.91 7.82 4.24
N ASN A 423 -14.84 8.89 5.04
CA ASN A 423 -15.99 9.35 5.81
C ASN A 423 -17.20 9.68 4.91
N GLU A 424 -16.98 10.34 3.77
CA GLU A 424 -18.06 10.65 2.82
C GLU A 424 -18.64 9.40 2.16
N VAL A 425 -17.79 8.42 1.85
CA VAL A 425 -18.22 7.13 1.28
C VAL A 425 -19.01 6.31 2.29
N ILE A 426 -18.56 6.21 3.54
CA ILE A 426 -19.28 5.52 4.62
C ILE A 426 -20.63 6.18 4.86
N ARG A 427 -20.72 7.51 4.83
CA ARG A 427 -21.98 8.24 4.91
C ARG A 427 -22.94 7.89 3.75
N GLY A 428 -22.42 7.71 2.53
CA GLY A 428 -23.18 7.22 1.38
C GLY A 428 -23.66 5.78 1.54
N VAL A 429 -22.78 4.89 2.02
CA VAL A 429 -23.11 3.50 2.32
C VAL A 429 -24.18 3.40 3.40
N GLY A 430 -24.08 4.19 4.46
CA GLY A 430 -25.07 4.31 5.52
C GLY A 430 -26.46 4.64 4.99
N LYS A 431 -26.56 5.68 4.15
CA LYS A 431 -27.82 6.05 3.47
C LYS A 431 -28.36 4.95 2.58
N ALA A 432 -27.48 4.25 1.85
CA ALA A 432 -27.90 3.14 1.00
C ALA A 432 -28.47 1.99 1.84
N VAL A 433 -27.83 1.63 2.96
CA VAL A 433 -28.29 0.60 3.90
C VAL A 433 -29.64 1.00 4.53
N GLU A 434 -29.78 2.26 4.96
CA GLU A 434 -31.05 2.81 5.46
C GLU A 434 -32.16 2.73 4.41
N ALA A 435 -31.84 3.00 3.13
CA ALA A 435 -32.74 2.85 1.99
C ALA A 435 -33.05 1.39 1.62
N GLY A 436 -32.48 0.41 2.33
CA GLY A 436 -32.75 -1.02 2.16
C GLY A 436 -31.76 -1.75 1.25
N TRP A 437 -30.59 -1.17 0.99
CA TRP A 437 -29.47 -1.90 0.39
C TRP A 437 -28.96 -2.96 1.35
N LYS A 438 -28.75 -4.16 0.81
CA LYS A 438 -27.99 -5.21 1.48
C LYS A 438 -26.89 -5.68 0.53
N PRO A 439 -25.60 -5.43 0.83
CA PRO A 439 -24.53 -5.80 -0.09
C PRO A 439 -24.46 -7.32 -0.25
N LEU A 440 -23.94 -7.77 -1.40
CA LEU A 440 -23.68 -9.19 -1.63
C LEU A 440 -22.50 -9.65 -0.78
N ARG A 441 -21.41 -8.88 -0.81
CA ARG A 441 -20.19 -9.14 -0.05
C ARG A 441 -20.16 -8.29 1.20
N THR A 442 -19.56 -8.79 2.27
CA THR A 442 -19.33 -7.97 3.47
C THR A 442 -18.34 -6.87 3.14
N ILE A 443 -18.59 -5.67 3.63
CA ILE A 443 -17.68 -4.53 3.49
C ILE A 443 -17.06 -4.27 4.86
N VAL A 444 -15.73 -4.27 4.91
CA VAL A 444 -14.95 -3.90 6.10
C VAL A 444 -14.24 -2.60 5.79
N PHE A 445 -14.60 -1.54 6.51
CA PHE A 445 -13.87 -0.28 6.51
C PHE A 445 -12.80 -0.32 7.59
N ALA A 446 -11.62 0.21 7.30
CA ALA A 446 -10.52 0.27 8.23
C ALA A 446 -9.87 1.65 8.23
N SER A 447 -9.64 2.18 9.43
CA SER A 447 -8.84 3.37 9.68
C SER A 447 -7.62 2.94 10.46
N TRP A 448 -6.49 2.78 9.76
CA TRP A 448 -5.26 2.21 10.29
C TRP A 448 -4.48 3.23 11.14
N ASP A 449 -3.71 2.75 12.10
CA ASP A 449 -2.77 3.53 12.92
C ASP A 449 -1.34 2.97 12.75
N GLY A 450 -0.33 3.81 12.89
CA GLY A 450 1.09 3.46 12.73
C GLY A 450 1.54 3.16 11.30
N GLU A 451 0.82 3.61 10.27
CA GLU A 451 1.28 3.47 8.89
C GLU A 451 2.61 4.19 8.69
N GLU A 452 2.71 5.41 9.24
CA GLU A 452 3.84 6.31 9.00
C GLU A 452 5.16 5.71 9.48
N TYR A 453 5.09 4.88 10.54
CA TYR A 453 6.24 4.17 11.06
C TYR A 453 6.67 3.00 10.20
N SER A 454 5.76 2.16 9.71
CA SER A 454 6.05 1.12 8.70
C SER A 454 4.82 0.22 8.48
N LEU A 455 3.65 0.80 8.19
CA LEU A 455 2.43 0.04 7.88
C LEU A 455 1.97 -0.82 9.06
N ILE A 456 2.13 -0.36 10.30
CA ILE A 456 2.02 -1.23 11.48
C ILE A 456 0.59 -1.74 11.65
N GLY A 457 -0.40 -0.87 11.85
CA GLY A 457 -1.78 -1.30 12.11
C GLY A 457 -2.33 -2.26 11.06
N SER A 458 -2.19 -1.92 9.78
CA SER A 458 -2.62 -2.79 8.68
C SER A 458 -1.85 -4.11 8.62
N THR A 459 -0.53 -4.11 8.82
CA THR A 459 0.28 -5.34 8.89
C THR A 459 -0.16 -6.23 10.04
N GLU A 460 -0.25 -5.70 11.26
CA GLU A 460 -0.62 -6.48 12.44
C GLU A 460 -2.05 -7.04 12.31
N TRP A 461 -2.96 -6.28 11.69
CA TRP A 461 -4.32 -6.75 11.41
C TRP A 461 -4.37 -7.86 10.36
N VAL A 462 -3.57 -7.76 9.30
CA VAL A 462 -3.43 -8.86 8.33
C VAL A 462 -2.85 -10.09 9.01
N GLU A 463 -1.81 -9.96 9.83
CA GLU A 463 -1.19 -11.09 10.54
C GLU A 463 -2.15 -11.74 11.54
N GLU A 464 -2.98 -10.97 12.25
CA GLU A 464 -4.00 -11.50 13.17
C GLU A 464 -5.07 -12.31 12.43
N TYR A 465 -5.52 -11.81 11.27
CA TYR A 465 -6.68 -12.34 10.57
C TYR A 465 -6.33 -13.13 9.30
N LEU A 466 -5.06 -13.42 9.06
CA LEU A 466 -4.57 -14.07 7.84
C LEU A 466 -5.36 -15.33 7.45
N PRO A 467 -5.65 -16.29 8.36
CA PRO A 467 -6.41 -17.48 7.99
C PRO A 467 -7.81 -17.17 7.42
N TRP A 468 -8.48 -16.15 7.94
CA TRP A 468 -9.78 -15.72 7.44
C TRP A 468 -9.66 -14.91 6.15
N LEU A 469 -8.72 -13.97 6.08
CA LEU A 469 -8.48 -13.13 4.91
C LEU A 469 -8.08 -13.97 3.69
N SER A 470 -7.21 -14.96 3.88
CA SER A 470 -6.79 -15.89 2.83
C SER A 470 -7.96 -16.71 2.27
N GLU A 471 -9.04 -16.93 3.02
CA GLU A 471 -10.24 -17.59 2.49
C GLU A 471 -11.27 -16.61 1.92
N ALA A 472 -11.55 -15.51 2.63
CA ALA A 472 -12.74 -14.71 2.41
C ALA A 472 -12.52 -13.41 1.61
N ASN A 473 -11.32 -12.82 1.66
CA ASN A 473 -11.13 -11.47 1.14
C ASN A 473 -11.00 -11.45 -0.39
N VAL A 474 -11.94 -10.81 -1.06
CA VAL A 474 -12.00 -10.65 -2.52
C VAL A 474 -11.00 -9.60 -3.00
N ALA A 475 -10.93 -8.44 -2.36
CA ALA A 475 -10.02 -7.36 -2.69
C ALA A 475 -9.78 -6.42 -1.50
N TYR A 476 -8.66 -5.71 -1.50
CA TYR A 476 -8.39 -4.57 -0.64
C TYR A 476 -8.37 -3.28 -1.48
N VAL A 477 -9.05 -2.23 -1.02
CA VAL A 477 -9.10 -0.94 -1.71
C VAL A 477 -8.51 0.12 -0.78
N ASN A 478 -7.36 0.64 -1.16
CA ASN A 478 -6.62 1.67 -0.45
C ASN A 478 -6.99 3.06 -0.96
N VAL A 479 -7.14 4.01 -0.05
CA VAL A 479 -7.19 5.44 -0.37
C VAL A 479 -6.39 6.20 0.69
N ASP A 480 -5.07 6.19 0.53
CA ASP A 480 -4.14 6.91 1.42
C ASP A 480 -4.20 8.43 1.15
N VAL A 481 -3.24 8.98 0.41
CA VAL A 481 -3.34 10.35 -0.10
C VAL A 481 -4.35 10.37 -1.24
N GLY A 482 -5.62 10.50 -0.87
CA GLY A 482 -6.75 10.59 -1.79
C GLY A 482 -6.68 11.84 -2.66
N VAL A 483 -6.19 12.96 -2.12
CA VAL A 483 -6.02 14.22 -2.84
C VAL A 483 -4.85 15.04 -2.29
N ASP A 484 -3.85 15.32 -3.12
CA ASP A 484 -2.84 16.38 -2.91
C ASP A 484 -2.67 17.26 -4.17
N GLY A 485 -3.47 17.01 -5.22
CA GLY A 485 -3.48 17.79 -6.46
C GLY A 485 -4.57 17.35 -7.42
N PRO A 486 -4.49 17.71 -8.71
CA PRO A 486 -5.57 17.50 -9.68
C PRO A 486 -5.40 16.29 -10.63
N GLU A 487 -4.26 15.59 -10.62
CA GLU A 487 -3.95 14.53 -11.59
C GLU A 487 -4.38 13.16 -11.05
N PHE A 488 -5.35 12.49 -11.66
CA PHE A 488 -5.73 11.15 -11.22
C PHE A 488 -4.61 10.14 -11.51
N THR A 489 -4.27 9.33 -10.50
CA THR A 489 -3.33 8.22 -10.61
C THR A 489 -3.89 6.98 -9.94
N ALA A 490 -3.47 5.81 -10.41
CA ALA A 490 -3.85 4.55 -9.82
C ALA A 490 -2.72 3.52 -9.93
N SER A 491 -2.63 2.66 -8.92
CA SER A 491 -1.83 1.45 -8.88
C SER A 491 -2.75 0.30 -8.50
N ALA A 492 -2.63 -0.87 -9.15
CA ALA A 492 -3.50 -1.98 -8.83
C ALA A 492 -2.91 -3.33 -9.23
N ALA A 493 -3.44 -4.39 -8.62
CA ALA A 493 -3.32 -5.74 -9.15
C ALA A 493 -4.09 -5.80 -10.48
N PRO A 494 -3.53 -6.41 -11.55
CA PRO A 494 -4.15 -6.39 -12.87
C PRO A 494 -5.60 -6.89 -12.93
N LEU A 495 -6.00 -7.79 -12.01
CA LEU A 495 -7.37 -8.28 -11.88
C LEU A 495 -8.42 -7.16 -11.73
N LEU A 496 -8.00 -6.00 -11.21
CA LEU A 496 -8.86 -4.89 -10.83
C LEU A 496 -8.80 -3.71 -11.83
N ASN A 497 -7.95 -3.79 -12.86
CA ASN A 497 -7.71 -2.70 -13.82
C ASN A 497 -9.00 -2.23 -14.51
N GLN A 498 -9.83 -3.17 -14.98
CA GLN A 498 -11.08 -2.84 -15.65
C GLN A 498 -12.06 -2.08 -14.73
N ILE A 499 -12.10 -2.38 -13.44
CA ILE A 499 -12.96 -1.67 -12.47
C ILE A 499 -12.57 -0.19 -12.43
N ILE A 500 -11.28 0.12 -12.40
CA ILE A 500 -10.78 1.49 -12.36
C ILE A 500 -11.24 2.24 -13.62
N ARG A 501 -11.04 1.65 -14.81
CA ARG A 501 -11.45 2.27 -16.09
C ARG A 501 -12.95 2.49 -16.18
N ASP A 502 -13.75 1.52 -15.75
CA ASP A 502 -15.20 1.63 -15.72
C ASP A 502 -15.66 2.79 -14.83
N VAL A 503 -15.11 2.88 -13.62
CA VAL A 503 -15.51 3.88 -12.63
C VAL A 503 -15.06 5.27 -13.05
N THR A 504 -13.81 5.44 -13.50
CA THR A 504 -13.31 6.74 -13.95
C THR A 504 -14.02 7.24 -15.20
N SER A 505 -14.57 6.34 -16.02
CA SER A 505 -15.42 6.68 -17.17
C SER A 505 -16.85 7.09 -16.77
N ALA A 506 -17.30 6.77 -15.55
CA ALA A 506 -18.62 7.15 -15.05
C ALA A 506 -18.60 8.49 -14.28
N VAL A 507 -17.42 8.95 -13.84
CA VAL A 507 -17.30 10.12 -12.96
C VAL A 507 -16.83 11.36 -13.74
N PRO A 508 -17.58 12.48 -13.73
CA PRO A 508 -17.15 13.74 -14.32
C PRO A 508 -15.89 14.29 -13.65
N SER A 509 -14.95 14.84 -14.43
CA SER A 509 -13.77 15.48 -13.85
C SER A 509 -14.09 16.87 -13.24
N PRO A 510 -13.41 17.32 -12.17
CA PRO A 510 -13.50 18.70 -11.68
C PRO A 510 -12.92 19.77 -12.61
N ASN A 511 -11.93 19.41 -13.44
CA ASN A 511 -11.18 20.33 -14.32
C ASN A 511 -11.51 20.16 -15.80
N GLN A 512 -12.79 19.97 -16.12
CA GLN A 512 -13.26 19.84 -17.50
C GLN A 512 -12.80 21.03 -18.36
N THR A 513 -12.16 20.72 -19.48
CA THR A 513 -11.83 21.68 -20.54
C THR A 513 -12.96 21.80 -21.55
N ILE A 514 -13.73 20.73 -21.71
CA ILE A 514 -15.00 20.70 -22.46
C ILE A 514 -16.09 20.07 -21.59
N PRO A 515 -17.36 20.56 -21.65
CA PRO A 515 -18.45 19.99 -20.87
C PRO A 515 -18.66 18.50 -21.16
N GLY A 516 -18.77 17.69 -20.11
CA GLY A 516 -19.02 16.25 -20.19
C GLY A 516 -17.78 15.38 -20.06
N GLN A 517 -16.58 15.96 -19.93
CA GLN A 517 -15.35 15.19 -19.70
C GLN A 517 -15.38 14.43 -18.37
N THR A 518 -15.04 13.16 -18.44
CA THR A 518 -14.88 12.24 -17.32
C THR A 518 -13.46 12.29 -16.77
N VAL A 519 -13.23 11.67 -15.61
CA VAL A 519 -11.88 11.49 -15.07
C VAL A 519 -11.04 10.64 -16.04
N ASN A 520 -11.64 9.61 -16.65
CA ASN A 520 -10.94 8.78 -17.63
C ASN A 520 -10.52 9.56 -18.88
N ASP A 521 -11.32 10.53 -19.35
CA ASP A 521 -10.99 11.34 -20.53
C ASP A 521 -9.74 12.23 -20.34
N LEU A 522 -9.43 12.58 -19.08
CA LEU A 522 -8.29 13.44 -18.74
C LEU A 522 -7.12 12.67 -18.12
N TRP A 523 -7.34 11.42 -17.71
CA TRP A 523 -6.33 10.54 -17.16
C TRP A 523 -5.49 9.91 -18.27
N SER A 524 -4.20 9.67 -17.98
CA SER A 524 -3.29 8.97 -18.89
C SER A 524 -3.68 7.51 -19.18
N GLY A 525 -4.58 6.92 -18.40
CA GLY A 525 -4.91 5.49 -18.43
C GLY A 525 -3.82 4.58 -17.87
N ARG A 526 -2.69 5.13 -17.41
CA ARG A 526 -1.59 4.36 -16.82
C ARG A 526 -1.98 3.89 -15.42
N ILE A 527 -1.99 2.58 -15.23
CA ILE A 527 -2.11 1.91 -13.93
C ILE A 527 -0.72 1.35 -13.58
N ALA A 528 -0.16 1.79 -12.46
CA ALA A 528 1.16 1.34 -12.01
C ALA A 528 1.08 0.00 -11.28
N THR A 529 2.22 -0.71 -11.21
CA THR A 529 2.39 -1.87 -10.35
C THR A 529 2.56 -1.40 -8.91
N MET A 530 1.87 -2.07 -7.98
CA MET A 530 2.01 -1.78 -6.56
C MET A 530 3.35 -2.31 -6.03
N GLY A 531 3.98 -1.54 -5.15
CA GLY A 531 5.18 -1.92 -4.43
C GLY A 531 4.91 -1.95 -2.94
N SER A 532 5.54 -1.05 -2.20
CA SER A 532 5.18 -0.78 -0.81
C SER A 532 4.97 0.73 -0.62
N GLY A 533 4.80 1.17 0.63
CA GLY A 533 4.61 2.56 0.99
C GLY A 533 3.16 2.98 1.19
N SER A 534 2.27 2.01 1.37
CA SER A 534 0.98 2.20 2.04
C SER A 534 0.43 0.84 2.48
N ASP A 535 -0.72 0.85 3.15
CA ASP A 535 -1.32 -0.28 3.88
C ASP A 535 -1.65 -1.51 3.02
N PHE A 536 -1.71 -1.38 1.69
CA PHE A 536 -1.95 -2.51 0.78
C PHE A 536 -0.82 -3.57 0.82
N THR A 537 0.37 -3.23 1.32
CA THR A 537 1.55 -4.10 1.26
C THR A 537 1.30 -5.47 1.91
N ALA A 538 0.71 -5.50 3.12
CA ALA A 538 0.43 -6.77 3.80
C ALA A 538 -0.68 -7.59 3.11
N PHE A 539 -1.67 -6.91 2.54
CA PHE A 539 -2.73 -7.57 1.78
C PHE A 539 -2.19 -8.25 0.52
N GLN A 540 -1.39 -7.55 -0.28
CA GLN A 540 -0.88 -8.06 -1.54
C GLN A 540 0.30 -9.01 -1.35
N ASP A 541 1.37 -8.52 -0.72
CA ASP A 541 2.67 -9.19 -0.78
C ASP A 541 2.78 -10.33 0.24
N HIS A 542 1.97 -10.31 1.30
CA HIS A 542 1.94 -11.34 2.34
C HIS A 542 0.71 -12.25 2.21
N ALA A 543 -0.49 -11.67 2.08
CA ALA A 543 -1.75 -12.43 2.06
C ALA A 543 -2.24 -12.84 0.66
N GLY A 544 -1.67 -12.30 -0.42
CA GLY A 544 -2.05 -12.62 -1.81
C GLY A 544 -3.44 -12.13 -2.18
N ILE A 545 -3.82 -10.94 -1.72
CA ILE A 545 -5.11 -10.31 -1.97
C ILE A 545 -4.90 -9.23 -3.04
N PRO A 546 -5.67 -9.21 -4.14
CA PRO A 546 -5.53 -8.18 -5.15
C PRO A 546 -5.98 -6.84 -4.59
N CYS A 547 -5.15 -5.79 -4.77
CA CYS A 547 -5.41 -4.46 -4.21
C CYS A 547 -5.58 -3.37 -5.28
N ILE A 548 -6.20 -2.26 -4.89
CA ILE A 548 -6.19 -0.97 -5.60
C ILE A 548 -5.62 0.08 -4.66
N ASP A 549 -4.82 1.00 -5.18
CA ASP A 549 -4.52 2.29 -4.59
C ASP A 549 -4.76 3.39 -5.63
N PHE A 550 -5.48 4.45 -5.25
CA PHE A 550 -5.76 5.55 -6.17
C PHE A 550 -5.91 6.90 -5.46
N GLY A 551 -5.70 7.98 -6.21
CA GLY A 551 -5.84 9.33 -5.69
C GLY A 551 -5.55 10.38 -6.74
N PHE A 552 -5.90 11.62 -6.43
CA PHE A 552 -5.52 12.79 -7.23
C PHE A 552 -4.22 13.37 -6.70
N LYS A 553 -3.16 13.30 -7.51
CA LYS A 553 -1.80 13.67 -7.14
C LYS A 553 -1.39 15.04 -7.67
N TYR A 554 -0.42 15.65 -7.02
CA TYR A 554 0.24 16.87 -7.43
C TYR A 554 1.12 16.57 -8.64
N ARG A 555 1.30 17.57 -9.50
CA ARG A 555 2.16 17.49 -10.68
C ARG A 555 3.04 18.74 -10.73
N GLY A 556 4.09 18.76 -11.55
CA GLY A 556 5.08 19.85 -11.60
C GLY A 556 4.52 21.28 -11.79
N ASN A 557 3.27 21.43 -12.25
CA ASN A 557 2.59 22.72 -12.36
C ASN A 557 1.62 23.04 -11.20
N SER A 558 1.32 22.07 -10.33
CA SER A 558 0.56 22.27 -9.09
C SER A 558 1.41 23.00 -8.06
N ALA A 559 0.77 23.56 -7.02
CA ALA A 559 1.53 24.00 -5.86
C ALA A 559 2.33 22.84 -5.27
N VAL A 560 3.52 23.13 -4.76
CA VAL A 560 4.37 22.11 -4.16
C VAL A 560 3.66 21.52 -2.94
N TYR A 561 3.59 20.20 -2.91
CA TYR A 561 3.10 19.44 -1.78
C TYR A 561 4.20 19.25 -0.73
N HIS A 562 3.94 19.72 0.49
CA HIS A 562 4.87 19.68 1.62
C HIS A 562 4.75 18.37 2.39
N TYR A 563 4.95 17.26 1.70
CA TYR A 563 4.89 15.90 2.26
C TYR A 563 5.65 15.75 3.59
N HIS A 564 4.96 15.22 4.62
CA HIS A 564 5.42 15.01 6.00
C HIS A 564 6.00 16.25 6.72
N SER A 565 5.69 17.44 6.21
CA SER A 565 6.06 18.72 6.81
C SER A 565 4.85 19.30 7.53
N ASN A 566 5.11 20.18 8.50
CA ASN A 566 4.05 20.90 9.21
C ASN A 566 3.22 21.83 8.30
N TYR A 567 3.63 21.98 7.03
CA TYR A 567 2.92 22.71 5.98
C TYR A 567 2.01 21.82 5.12
N ASP A 568 2.05 20.50 5.29
CA ASP A 568 0.92 19.66 4.87
C ASP A 568 -0.24 19.94 5.83
N SER A 569 -0.95 21.04 5.58
CA SER A 569 -1.91 21.61 6.51
C SER A 569 -3.26 21.82 5.87
N PHE A 570 -4.29 21.97 6.70
CA PHE A 570 -5.63 22.32 6.22
C PHE A 570 -5.62 23.60 5.38
N TYR A 571 -4.83 24.60 5.78
CA TYR A 571 -4.72 25.86 5.05
C TYR A 571 -4.14 25.63 3.65
N TRP A 572 -3.02 24.89 3.55
CA TRP A 572 -2.44 24.54 2.26
C TRP A 572 -3.43 23.79 1.37
N MET A 573 -4.13 22.80 1.92
CA MET A 573 -5.12 22.02 1.17
C MET A 573 -6.24 22.91 0.63
N LYS A 574 -6.79 23.78 1.49
CA LYS A 574 -7.91 24.65 1.13
C LYS A 574 -7.54 25.71 0.09
N GLU A 575 -6.35 26.30 0.19
CA GLU A 575 -5.94 27.43 -0.64
C GLU A 575 -5.18 27.01 -1.90
N TYR A 576 -4.53 25.84 -1.88
CA TYR A 576 -3.66 25.36 -2.97
C TYR A 576 -3.97 23.94 -3.45
N GLY A 577 -4.13 22.97 -2.54
CA GLY A 577 -4.27 21.55 -2.87
C GLY A 577 -5.56 21.22 -3.63
N ASP A 578 -6.72 21.57 -3.06
CA ASP A 578 -8.05 21.34 -3.63
C ASP A 578 -9.02 22.48 -3.25
N VAL A 579 -8.92 23.59 -4.00
CA VAL A 579 -9.76 24.77 -3.77
C VAL A 579 -11.25 24.43 -3.92
N GLY A 580 -11.94 24.41 -2.78
CA GLY A 580 -13.36 24.06 -2.69
C GLY A 580 -13.64 22.56 -2.61
N PHE A 581 -12.65 21.72 -2.30
CA PHE A 581 -12.78 20.29 -2.00
C PHE A 581 -13.47 19.49 -3.13
N LYS A 582 -13.24 19.89 -4.39
CA LYS A 582 -13.90 19.32 -5.56
C LYS A 582 -13.31 17.96 -5.91
N TYR A 583 -11.99 17.82 -5.82
CA TYR A 583 -11.32 16.55 -6.06
C TYR A 583 -11.60 15.56 -4.94
N HIS A 584 -11.74 16.01 -3.67
CA HIS A 584 -12.17 15.14 -2.57
C HIS A 584 -13.56 14.54 -2.84
N ARG A 585 -14.49 15.39 -3.28
CA ARG A 585 -15.83 14.92 -3.68
C ARG A 585 -15.74 13.90 -4.81
N THR A 586 -14.99 14.20 -5.87
CA THR A 586 -14.81 13.29 -7.02
C THR A 586 -14.15 11.98 -6.61
N MET A 587 -13.15 12.02 -5.72
CA MET A 587 -12.48 10.82 -5.21
C MET A 587 -13.43 9.95 -4.38
N ALA A 588 -14.29 10.57 -3.55
CA ALA A 588 -15.35 9.85 -2.84
C ALA A 588 -16.39 9.23 -3.79
N GLN A 589 -16.70 9.86 -4.93
CA GLN A 589 -17.55 9.26 -5.96
C GLN A 589 -16.88 8.05 -6.61
N ILE A 590 -15.59 8.15 -6.95
CA ILE A 590 -14.80 7.03 -7.50
C ILE A 590 -14.78 5.87 -6.50
N LEU A 591 -14.39 6.11 -5.25
CA LEU A 591 -14.34 5.06 -4.23
C LEU A 591 -15.72 4.44 -3.96
N GLY A 592 -16.77 5.27 -3.88
CA GLY A 592 -18.15 4.81 -3.70
C GLY A 592 -18.60 3.86 -4.82
N LEU A 593 -18.36 4.22 -6.09
CA LEU A 593 -18.70 3.37 -7.23
C LEU A 593 -17.83 2.11 -7.32
N THR A 594 -16.55 2.17 -6.94
CA THR A 594 -15.69 0.99 -6.81
C THR A 594 -16.26 0.01 -5.78
N ILE A 595 -16.69 0.49 -4.61
CA ILE A 595 -17.37 -0.32 -3.59
C ILE A 595 -18.70 -0.87 -4.11
N ALA A 596 -19.49 -0.05 -4.83
CA ALA A 596 -20.75 -0.49 -5.42
C ALA A 596 -20.54 -1.69 -6.36
N LYS A 597 -19.56 -1.62 -7.26
CA LYS A 597 -19.21 -2.72 -8.16
C LYS A 597 -18.74 -3.94 -7.39
N LEU A 598 -17.74 -3.79 -6.52
CA LEU A 598 -17.16 -4.92 -5.79
C LEU A 598 -18.16 -5.60 -4.84
N ALA A 599 -18.98 -4.85 -4.12
CA ALA A 599 -19.93 -5.40 -3.15
C ALA A 599 -21.31 -5.72 -3.74
N GLY A 600 -21.65 -5.18 -4.92
CA GLY A 600 -23.01 -5.22 -5.48
C GLY A 600 -23.21 -6.17 -6.66
N THR A 601 -22.16 -6.61 -7.36
CA THR A 601 -22.31 -7.51 -8.52
C THR A 601 -22.28 -8.98 -8.13
N VAL A 602 -23.13 -9.78 -8.77
CA VAL A 602 -23.23 -11.23 -8.51
C VAL A 602 -21.95 -11.96 -8.90
N ILE A 603 -21.43 -11.66 -10.09
CA ILE A 603 -20.13 -12.14 -10.56
C ILE A 603 -19.08 -11.08 -10.20
N ILE A 604 -17.96 -11.51 -9.63
CA ILE A 604 -16.85 -10.62 -9.29
C ILE A 604 -16.35 -9.96 -10.59
N PRO A 605 -16.26 -8.61 -10.67
CA PRO A 605 -15.96 -7.91 -11.91
C PRO A 605 -14.44 -7.84 -12.15
N PHE A 606 -13.77 -9.00 -12.15
CA PHE A 606 -12.35 -9.12 -12.42
C PHE A 606 -12.09 -9.51 -13.88
N SER A 607 -10.86 -9.31 -14.35
CA SER A 607 -10.37 -9.92 -15.59
C SER A 607 -9.13 -10.76 -15.32
N ALA A 608 -9.25 -12.07 -15.46
CA ALA A 608 -8.09 -12.95 -15.38
C ALA A 608 -7.19 -12.78 -16.62
N THR A 609 -7.77 -12.44 -17.77
CA THR A 609 -7.02 -12.21 -19.02
C THR A 609 -6.08 -11.02 -18.88
N GLU A 610 -6.55 -9.90 -18.31
CA GLU A 610 -5.66 -8.74 -18.03
C GLU A 610 -4.51 -9.09 -17.08
N TYR A 611 -4.73 -10.05 -16.17
CA TYR A 611 -3.66 -10.56 -15.32
C TYR A 611 -2.63 -11.37 -16.11
N ALA A 612 -3.08 -12.24 -17.02
CA ALA A 612 -2.18 -12.97 -17.90
C ALA A 612 -1.37 -12.03 -18.82
N ASP A 613 -2.02 -11.06 -19.46
CA ASP A 613 -1.37 -10.04 -20.29
C ASP A 613 -0.32 -9.24 -19.50
N ALA A 614 -0.64 -8.89 -18.25
CA ALA A 614 0.29 -8.18 -17.38
C ALA A 614 1.52 -9.01 -17.04
N LEU A 615 1.35 -10.32 -16.74
CA LEU A 615 2.48 -11.22 -16.47
C LEU A 615 3.41 -11.36 -17.68
N GLU A 616 2.85 -11.45 -18.89
CA GLU A 616 3.63 -11.45 -20.13
C GLU A 616 4.41 -10.14 -20.30
N GLY A 617 3.76 -8.99 -20.10
CA GLY A 617 4.41 -7.68 -20.14
C GLY A 617 5.47 -7.49 -19.04
N TYR A 618 5.32 -8.14 -17.88
CA TYR A 618 6.34 -8.16 -16.83
C TYR A 618 7.53 -9.05 -17.20
N LEU A 619 7.28 -10.19 -17.85
CA LEU A 619 8.35 -11.02 -18.39
C LEU A 619 9.13 -10.28 -19.49
N ASP A 620 8.46 -9.52 -20.35
CA ASP A 620 9.12 -8.66 -21.34
C ASP A 620 10.10 -7.68 -20.67
N LYS A 621 9.70 -7.07 -19.54
CA LYS A 621 10.59 -6.17 -18.77
C LYS A 621 11.80 -6.91 -18.18
N VAL A 622 11.62 -8.15 -17.72
CA VAL A 622 12.69 -8.99 -17.17
C VAL A 622 13.68 -9.37 -18.28
N GLU A 623 13.19 -9.80 -19.44
CA GLU A 623 14.02 -10.12 -20.61
C GLU A 623 14.75 -8.88 -21.15
N ALA A 624 14.05 -7.74 -21.24
CA ALA A 624 14.65 -6.47 -21.65
C ALA A 624 15.78 -6.01 -20.71
N LYS A 625 15.76 -6.43 -19.43
CA LYS A 625 16.83 -6.12 -18.48
C LYS A 625 18.12 -6.92 -18.74
N LEU A 626 18.01 -8.10 -19.36
CA LEU A 626 19.17 -8.87 -19.84
C LEU A 626 19.77 -8.26 -21.13
N GLU A 627 18.93 -7.57 -21.92
CA GLU A 627 19.32 -6.96 -23.19
C GLU A 627 18.90 -5.48 -23.24
N PRO A 628 19.47 -4.63 -22.35
CA PRO A 628 18.97 -3.27 -22.17
C PRO A 628 19.02 -2.44 -23.46
N SER A 629 17.87 -1.87 -23.83
CA SER A 629 17.73 -0.94 -24.96
C SER A 629 18.61 0.30 -24.77
N LYS A 630 18.96 0.96 -25.88
CA LYS A 630 19.70 2.24 -25.91
C LYS A 630 18.80 3.48 -25.76
N ASP A 631 17.51 3.30 -25.53
CA ASP A 631 16.54 4.39 -25.46
C ASP A 631 16.70 5.28 -24.21
N ALA A 632 16.05 6.44 -24.24
CA ALA A 632 16.06 7.37 -23.12
C ALA A 632 15.18 6.85 -21.98
N LEU A 633 15.80 6.67 -20.80
CA LEU A 633 15.14 6.20 -19.59
C LEU A 633 14.29 7.30 -18.92
N THR A 634 13.14 6.92 -18.39
CA THR A 634 12.30 7.72 -17.49
C THR A 634 12.98 7.95 -16.13
N GLU A 635 12.49 8.89 -15.33
CA GLU A 635 13.05 9.15 -13.99
C GLU A 635 12.91 7.97 -13.04
N GLU A 636 11.75 7.32 -13.07
CA GLU A 636 11.48 6.10 -12.30
C GLU A 636 12.44 4.97 -12.67
N GLU A 637 12.64 4.72 -13.97
CA GLU A 637 13.61 3.71 -14.44
C GLU A 637 15.04 4.07 -14.04
N ILE A 638 15.40 5.36 -14.06
CA ILE A 638 16.70 5.81 -13.58
C ILE A 638 16.85 5.49 -12.10
N PHE A 639 15.88 5.80 -11.25
CA PHE A 639 15.98 5.50 -9.83
C PHE A 639 16.02 4.00 -9.55
N ASN A 640 15.27 3.20 -10.31
CA ASN A 640 15.32 1.73 -10.21
C ASN A 640 16.71 1.20 -10.56
N ILE A 641 17.32 1.69 -11.65
CA ILE A 641 18.70 1.31 -12.04
C ILE A 641 19.72 1.80 -11.00
N ARG A 642 19.52 2.99 -10.43
CA ARG A 642 20.42 3.57 -9.43
C ARG A 642 20.28 2.94 -8.04
N GLY A 643 19.12 2.36 -7.75
CA GLY A 643 18.86 1.58 -6.54
C GLY A 643 19.41 0.15 -6.64
N ALA A 644 19.46 -0.44 -7.84
CA ALA A 644 19.93 -1.80 -8.05
C ALA A 644 21.38 -2.04 -7.57
N VAL A 645 21.64 -3.28 -7.14
CA VAL A 645 23.01 -3.75 -6.86
C VAL A 645 23.72 -3.97 -8.18
N SER A 646 24.90 -3.39 -8.34
CA SER A 646 25.80 -3.77 -9.45
C SER A 646 26.90 -4.69 -8.91
N SER A 647 26.75 -6.00 -9.13
CA SER A 647 27.77 -6.97 -8.75
C SER A 647 28.71 -7.33 -9.92
N GLY A 648 29.93 -7.74 -9.57
CA GLY A 648 30.99 -8.13 -10.50
C GLY A 648 31.10 -9.67 -10.66
N LYS A 649 31.38 -10.09 -11.90
CA LYS A 649 31.45 -11.46 -12.44
C LYS A 649 30.14 -12.26 -12.36
N PRO A 650 29.61 -12.70 -13.53
CA PRO A 650 28.51 -13.66 -13.59
C PRO A 650 28.74 -14.92 -12.75
N ILE A 651 27.69 -15.34 -12.03
CA ILE A 651 27.59 -16.64 -11.37
C ILE A 651 26.57 -17.47 -12.18
N GLY A 652 26.98 -18.65 -12.65
CA GLY A 652 26.15 -19.48 -13.52
C GLY A 652 26.20 -19.08 -15.00
N ASN A 653 25.28 -19.65 -15.78
CA ASN A 653 25.18 -19.48 -17.23
C ASN A 653 23.95 -18.65 -17.59
N GLU A 654 24.18 -17.50 -18.23
CA GLU A 654 23.13 -16.59 -18.68
C GLU A 654 22.21 -17.25 -19.74
N ASP A 655 22.78 -18.07 -20.64
CA ASP A 655 22.01 -18.72 -21.70
C ASP A 655 21.03 -19.79 -21.15
N ASP A 656 21.42 -20.49 -20.09
CA ASP A 656 20.54 -21.45 -19.40
C ASP A 656 19.39 -20.70 -18.72
N PHE A 657 19.68 -19.55 -18.10
CA PHE A 657 18.65 -18.71 -17.51
C PHE A 657 17.70 -18.15 -18.57
N LYS A 658 18.22 -17.61 -19.69
CA LYS A 658 17.41 -17.16 -20.84
C LYS A 658 16.54 -18.29 -21.40
N THR A 659 17.04 -19.52 -21.44
CA THR A 659 16.25 -20.69 -21.85
C THR A 659 15.11 -20.94 -20.88
N SER A 660 15.35 -20.87 -19.57
CA SER A 660 14.28 -21.01 -18.58
C SER A 660 13.19 -19.94 -18.69
N LEU A 661 13.53 -18.71 -19.08
CA LEU A 661 12.53 -17.65 -19.30
C LEU A 661 11.62 -17.95 -20.50
N LYS A 662 12.16 -18.58 -21.54
CA LYS A 662 11.36 -19.05 -22.69
C LYS A 662 10.38 -20.15 -22.27
N ASP A 663 10.81 -21.09 -21.44
CA ASP A 663 9.92 -22.13 -20.91
C ASP A 663 8.78 -21.51 -20.09
N ILE A 664 9.07 -20.46 -19.32
CA ILE A 664 8.03 -19.72 -18.60
C ILE A 664 7.10 -18.96 -19.54
N ARG A 665 7.61 -18.37 -20.63
CA ARG A 665 6.76 -17.72 -21.63
C ARG A 665 5.74 -18.67 -22.23
N ASP A 666 6.14 -19.90 -22.52
CA ASP A 666 5.21 -20.95 -23.00
C ASP A 666 4.15 -21.30 -21.94
N LEU A 667 4.55 -21.38 -20.66
CA LEU A 667 3.60 -21.57 -19.55
C LEU A 667 2.63 -20.39 -19.39
N LEU A 668 3.09 -19.16 -19.54
CA LEU A 668 2.22 -17.97 -19.52
C LEU A 668 1.22 -17.98 -20.66
N GLY A 669 1.60 -18.45 -21.86
CA GLY A 669 0.65 -18.64 -22.97
C GLY A 669 -0.45 -19.64 -22.64
N HIS A 670 -0.14 -20.73 -21.92
CA HIS A 670 -1.16 -21.66 -21.41
C HIS A 670 -2.03 -21.04 -20.32
N PHE A 671 -1.44 -20.26 -19.42
CA PHE A 671 -2.17 -19.51 -18.41
C PHE A 671 -3.14 -18.50 -19.02
N HIS A 672 -2.69 -17.74 -20.03
CA HIS A 672 -3.53 -16.81 -20.79
C HIS A 672 -4.75 -17.52 -21.40
N LEU A 673 -4.56 -18.69 -22.01
CA LEU A 673 -5.69 -19.48 -22.54
C LEU A 673 -6.71 -19.82 -21.46
N LYS A 674 -6.26 -20.28 -20.28
CA LYS A 674 -7.16 -20.60 -19.15
C LYS A 674 -7.83 -19.39 -18.54
N ALA A 675 -7.12 -18.28 -18.46
CA ALA A 675 -7.66 -17.00 -18.02
C ALA A 675 -8.78 -16.51 -18.97
N SER A 676 -8.55 -16.59 -20.28
CA SER A 676 -9.56 -16.25 -21.30
C SER A 676 -10.79 -17.17 -21.24
N GLU A 677 -10.60 -18.47 -20.99
CA GLU A 677 -11.72 -19.41 -20.79
C GLU A 677 -12.57 -19.04 -19.57
N LEU A 678 -11.95 -18.64 -18.44
CA LEU A 678 -12.66 -18.19 -17.24
C LEU A 678 -13.45 -16.90 -17.51
N ASP A 679 -12.83 -15.91 -18.15
CA ASP A 679 -13.49 -14.63 -18.47
C ASP A 679 -14.67 -14.84 -19.43
N ALA A 680 -14.54 -15.75 -20.42
CA ALA A 680 -15.65 -16.12 -21.30
C ALA A 680 -16.78 -16.83 -20.53
N GLU A 681 -16.46 -17.71 -19.58
CA GLU A 681 -17.45 -18.37 -18.71
C GLU A 681 -18.21 -17.34 -17.85
N ALA A 682 -17.48 -16.37 -17.29
CA ALA A 682 -18.05 -15.27 -16.50
C ALA A 682 -19.01 -14.42 -17.34
N GLU A 683 -18.63 -14.05 -18.57
CA GLU A 683 -19.47 -13.24 -19.46
C GLU A 683 -20.72 -13.99 -19.91
N ILE A 684 -20.62 -15.29 -20.21
CA ILE A 684 -21.80 -16.13 -20.51
C ILE A 684 -22.76 -16.16 -19.32
N ALA A 685 -22.24 -16.39 -18.11
CA ALA A 685 -23.05 -16.42 -16.90
C ALA A 685 -23.72 -15.06 -16.63
N LYS A 686 -23.00 -13.97 -16.85
CA LYS A 686 -23.52 -12.60 -16.75
C LYS A 686 -24.65 -12.38 -17.75
N HIS A 687 -24.47 -12.75 -19.01
CA HIS A 687 -25.51 -12.63 -20.03
C HIS A 687 -26.78 -13.43 -19.69
N GLN A 688 -26.62 -14.64 -19.15
CA GLN A 688 -27.74 -15.46 -18.68
C GLN A 688 -28.47 -14.82 -17.48
N LEU A 689 -27.74 -14.17 -16.56
CA LEU A 689 -28.34 -13.41 -15.47
C LEU A 689 -29.17 -12.22 -15.99
N GLU A 690 -28.63 -11.47 -16.95
CA GLU A 690 -29.27 -10.28 -17.53
C GLU A 690 -30.54 -10.62 -18.33
N GLN A 691 -30.49 -11.65 -19.17
CA GLN A 691 -31.66 -12.11 -19.94
C GLN A 691 -32.74 -12.71 -19.04
N GLY A 692 -32.34 -13.31 -17.92
CA GLY A 692 -33.22 -13.99 -16.98
C GLY A 692 -33.65 -15.38 -17.45
N ILE A 693 -33.63 -16.34 -16.53
CA ILE A 693 -34.07 -17.72 -16.80
C ILE A 693 -35.53 -17.89 -16.39
N PRO A 694 -36.41 -18.44 -17.25
CA PRO A 694 -37.81 -18.68 -16.92
C PRO A 694 -37.99 -19.46 -15.62
N TRP A 695 -39.05 -19.15 -14.85
CA TRP A 695 -39.23 -19.70 -13.51
C TRP A 695 -39.34 -21.23 -13.47
N TRP A 696 -39.83 -21.85 -14.54
CA TRP A 696 -39.95 -23.31 -14.66
C TRP A 696 -38.62 -24.00 -14.97
N ASN A 697 -37.60 -23.31 -15.50
CA ASN A 697 -36.32 -23.92 -15.83
C ASN A 697 -35.37 -23.98 -14.63
N ILE A 698 -35.75 -24.78 -13.63
CA ILE A 698 -35.01 -24.92 -12.37
C ILE A 698 -33.61 -25.52 -12.59
N VAL A 699 -33.47 -26.43 -13.55
CA VAL A 699 -32.18 -27.09 -13.86
C VAL A 699 -31.16 -26.08 -14.36
N GLU A 700 -31.55 -25.20 -15.29
CA GLU A 700 -30.66 -24.16 -15.82
C GLU A 700 -30.29 -23.13 -14.76
N LYS A 701 -31.24 -22.78 -13.87
CA LYS A 701 -30.95 -21.92 -12.71
C LYS A 701 -29.92 -22.52 -11.75
N ILE A 702 -30.05 -23.81 -11.43
CA ILE A 702 -29.07 -24.52 -10.58
C ILE A 702 -27.70 -24.55 -11.26
N ARG A 703 -27.66 -24.83 -12.58
CA ARG A 703 -26.42 -24.82 -13.36
C ARG A 703 -25.75 -23.45 -13.33
N LEU A 704 -26.50 -22.38 -13.60
CA LEU A 704 -26.00 -21.00 -13.56
C LEU A 704 -25.48 -20.63 -12.17
N GLY A 705 -26.21 -20.98 -11.11
CA GLY A 705 -25.75 -20.74 -9.73
C GLY A 705 -24.43 -21.44 -9.41
N TYR A 706 -24.26 -22.69 -9.85
CA TYR A 706 -22.99 -23.41 -9.71
C TYR A 706 -21.86 -22.75 -10.50
N THR A 707 -22.12 -22.35 -11.75
CA THR A 707 -21.18 -21.61 -12.60
C THR A 707 -20.71 -20.33 -11.90
N ILE A 708 -21.62 -19.50 -11.37
CA ILE A 708 -21.27 -18.26 -10.67
C ILE A 708 -20.38 -18.52 -9.46
N VAL A 709 -20.74 -19.48 -8.60
CA VAL A 709 -19.96 -19.82 -7.40
C VAL A 709 -18.54 -20.28 -7.79
N ARG A 710 -18.43 -21.09 -8.85
CA ARG A 710 -17.14 -21.57 -9.35
C ARG A 710 -16.30 -20.42 -9.91
N VAL A 711 -16.86 -19.59 -10.78
CA VAL A 711 -16.18 -18.43 -11.37
C VAL A 711 -15.68 -17.47 -10.29
N ASN A 712 -16.54 -17.09 -9.34
CA ASN A 712 -16.15 -16.19 -8.25
C ASN A 712 -15.04 -16.79 -7.38
N ARG A 713 -15.11 -18.10 -7.10
CA ARG A 713 -14.06 -18.78 -6.33
C ARG A 713 -12.72 -18.73 -7.06
N ARG A 714 -12.70 -18.99 -8.38
CA ARG A 714 -11.48 -18.95 -9.19
C ARG A 714 -10.90 -17.55 -9.25
N TYR A 715 -11.72 -16.52 -9.49
CA TYR A 715 -11.27 -15.12 -9.45
C TYR A 715 -10.70 -14.73 -8.09
N LYS A 716 -11.40 -15.05 -6.99
CA LYS A 716 -10.94 -14.72 -5.64
C LYS A 716 -9.58 -15.36 -5.33
N LEU A 717 -9.37 -16.61 -5.74
CA LEU A 717 -8.18 -17.37 -5.36
C LEU A 717 -6.99 -17.22 -6.31
N LEU A 718 -7.15 -16.54 -7.46
CA LEU A 718 -6.12 -16.48 -8.48
C LEU A 718 -4.81 -15.87 -7.98
N GLU A 719 -4.86 -14.67 -7.40
CA GLU A 719 -3.69 -13.94 -6.87
C GLU A 719 -2.90 -14.79 -5.86
N ARG A 720 -3.61 -15.56 -5.01
CA ARG A 720 -3.01 -16.42 -3.97
C ARG A 720 -2.17 -17.56 -4.53
N SER A 721 -2.36 -17.92 -5.80
CA SER A 721 -1.55 -18.93 -6.49
C SER A 721 -0.10 -18.48 -6.70
N PHE A 722 0.18 -17.20 -6.52
CA PHE A 722 1.51 -16.59 -6.63
C PHE A 722 2.20 -16.40 -5.28
N LEU A 723 1.70 -16.98 -4.20
CA LEU A 723 2.37 -17.01 -2.91
C LEU A 723 3.37 -18.17 -2.81
N TYR A 724 4.58 -17.87 -2.34
CA TYR A 724 5.60 -18.84 -2.00
C TYR A 724 5.88 -18.79 -0.50
N GLU A 725 5.63 -19.90 0.20
CA GLU A 725 5.77 -19.99 1.67
C GLU A 725 7.17 -19.62 2.17
N GLY A 726 8.21 -19.96 1.40
CA GLY A 726 9.60 -19.62 1.72
C GLY A 726 9.93 -18.13 1.61
N GLY A 727 9.08 -17.34 0.95
CA GLY A 727 9.29 -15.92 0.71
C GLY A 727 10.48 -15.59 -0.20
N LEU A 728 10.77 -14.29 -0.32
CA LEU A 728 11.89 -13.78 -1.11
C LEU A 728 13.23 -13.93 -0.39
N ASP A 729 14.32 -13.94 -1.15
CA ASP A 729 15.67 -14.18 -0.61
C ASP A 729 16.08 -13.10 0.40
N GLY A 730 16.29 -13.52 1.66
CA GLY A 730 16.66 -12.62 2.77
C GLY A 730 15.52 -11.71 3.22
N ARG A 731 14.29 -11.99 2.76
CA ARG A 731 13.09 -11.16 2.95
C ARG A 731 11.86 -12.05 3.05
N ASP A 732 11.95 -13.07 3.90
CA ASP A 732 11.01 -14.18 3.97
C ASP A 732 9.58 -13.74 4.32
N TRP A 733 9.37 -12.53 4.86
CA TRP A 733 8.05 -11.98 5.13
C TRP A 733 7.27 -11.70 3.83
N PHE A 734 7.93 -11.28 2.75
CA PHE A 734 7.29 -11.08 1.45
C PHE A 734 7.10 -12.43 0.75
N LYS A 735 5.85 -12.83 0.54
CA LYS A 735 5.46 -14.15 0.01
C LYS A 735 5.14 -14.13 -1.48
N HIS A 736 4.73 -12.99 -2.03
CA HIS A 736 4.29 -12.90 -3.42
C HIS A 736 5.46 -12.94 -4.42
N VAL A 737 5.44 -13.88 -5.37
CA VAL A 737 6.57 -14.09 -6.31
C VAL A 737 6.58 -13.09 -7.47
N VAL A 738 5.45 -12.44 -7.74
CA VAL A 738 5.31 -11.45 -8.83
C VAL A 738 5.52 -10.03 -8.33
N PHE A 739 5.18 -9.73 -7.08
CA PHE A 739 5.10 -8.36 -6.57
C PHE A 739 5.83 -8.29 -5.23
N ALA A 740 6.69 -7.29 -5.08
CA ALA A 740 7.25 -6.88 -3.80
C ALA A 740 7.90 -5.51 -3.95
N PRO A 741 8.17 -4.79 -2.86
CA PRO A 741 9.09 -3.67 -2.89
C PRO A 741 10.47 -4.12 -3.38
N GLY A 742 11.11 -3.30 -4.22
CA GLY A 742 12.51 -3.54 -4.59
C GLY A 742 13.44 -3.43 -3.39
N ILE A 743 14.36 -4.38 -3.23
CA ILE A 743 15.24 -4.49 -2.04
C ILE A 743 15.99 -3.19 -1.68
N TRP A 744 16.38 -2.40 -2.68
CA TRP A 744 17.13 -1.14 -2.50
C TRP A 744 16.38 0.11 -3.00
N THR A 745 15.15 -0.03 -3.47
CA THR A 745 14.28 1.09 -3.88
C THR A 745 13.17 1.35 -2.85
N GLY A 746 12.66 0.30 -2.21
CA GLY A 746 11.66 0.36 -1.14
C GLY A 746 10.24 0.64 -1.65
N TYR A 747 9.97 1.84 -2.16
CA TYR A 747 8.60 2.21 -2.56
C TYR A 747 8.18 1.65 -3.94
N SER A 748 9.11 1.59 -4.89
CA SER A 748 8.78 1.13 -6.25
C SER A 748 8.50 -0.37 -6.26
N GLY A 749 7.37 -0.75 -6.84
CA GLY A 749 7.00 -2.15 -7.05
C GLY A 749 7.93 -2.81 -8.06
N ALA A 750 8.70 -3.78 -7.57
CA ALA A 750 9.46 -4.67 -8.42
C ALA A 750 8.55 -5.81 -8.88
N VAL A 751 8.44 -5.98 -10.20
CA VAL A 751 7.78 -7.16 -10.78
C VAL A 751 8.79 -8.29 -10.90
N PHE A 752 8.40 -9.51 -10.51
CA PHE A 752 9.27 -10.68 -10.42
C PHE A 752 10.62 -10.38 -9.71
N PRO A 753 10.59 -9.90 -8.45
CA PRO A 753 11.78 -9.46 -7.71
C PRO A 753 12.89 -10.51 -7.70
N GLY A 754 12.55 -11.80 -7.55
CA GLY A 754 13.52 -12.89 -7.59
C GLY A 754 14.33 -12.97 -8.88
N TRP A 755 13.74 -12.67 -10.03
CA TRP A 755 14.48 -12.56 -11.30
C TRP A 755 15.23 -11.24 -11.42
N VAL A 756 14.57 -10.11 -11.14
CA VAL A 756 15.16 -8.78 -11.30
C VAL A 756 16.43 -8.64 -10.44
N GLU A 757 16.37 -9.09 -9.20
CA GLU A 757 17.51 -9.06 -8.26
C GLU A 757 18.62 -10.04 -8.67
N SER A 758 18.26 -11.20 -9.23
CA SER A 758 19.23 -12.15 -9.78
C SER A 758 19.97 -11.57 -10.99
N ILE A 759 19.27 -10.83 -11.86
CA ILE A 759 19.88 -10.14 -13.02
C ILE A 759 20.81 -9.03 -12.54
N ASP A 760 20.38 -8.20 -11.60
CA ASP A 760 21.18 -7.12 -11.02
C ASP A 760 22.46 -7.65 -10.36
N ALA A 761 22.32 -8.73 -9.59
CA ALA A 761 23.43 -9.42 -8.95
C ALA A 761 24.28 -10.27 -9.90
N LYS A 762 23.87 -10.44 -11.16
CA LYS A 762 24.46 -11.39 -12.13
C LYS A 762 24.56 -12.82 -11.60
N ASP A 763 23.58 -13.23 -10.79
CA ASP A 763 23.47 -14.57 -10.24
C ASP A 763 22.41 -15.38 -11.00
N TYR A 764 22.82 -15.98 -12.11
CA TYR A 764 21.95 -16.77 -12.98
C TYR A 764 21.59 -18.13 -12.37
N ILE A 765 22.36 -18.62 -11.38
CA ILE A 765 21.97 -19.81 -10.61
C ILE A 765 20.73 -19.49 -9.76
N ASN A 766 20.74 -18.35 -9.09
CA ASN A 766 19.56 -17.88 -8.37
C ASN A 766 18.39 -17.57 -9.32
N GLY A 767 18.68 -17.00 -10.49
CA GLY A 767 17.68 -16.82 -11.56
C GLY A 767 16.96 -18.13 -11.93
N LEU A 768 17.70 -19.24 -12.11
CA LEU A 768 17.14 -20.57 -12.39
C LEU A 768 16.29 -21.11 -11.23
N LYS A 769 16.73 -20.93 -9.98
CA LYS A 769 15.92 -21.27 -8.79
C LYS A 769 14.58 -20.54 -8.83
N TRP A 770 14.59 -19.23 -9.11
CA TRP A 770 13.38 -18.42 -9.21
C TRP A 770 12.50 -18.81 -10.40
N SER A 771 13.08 -19.18 -11.55
CA SER A 771 12.30 -19.74 -12.66
C SER A 771 11.54 -21.01 -12.24
N ALA A 772 12.16 -21.90 -11.45
CA ALA A 772 11.48 -23.08 -10.94
C ALA A 772 10.34 -22.75 -9.95
N ILE A 773 10.52 -21.75 -9.08
CA ILE A 773 9.49 -21.30 -8.12
C ILE A 773 8.32 -20.64 -8.86
N ILE A 774 8.61 -19.70 -9.76
CA ILE A 774 7.60 -18.97 -10.54
C ILE A 774 6.86 -19.93 -11.46
N GLY A 775 7.55 -20.86 -12.13
CA GLY A 775 6.92 -21.89 -12.95
C GLY A 775 5.95 -22.78 -12.17
N ARG A 776 6.27 -23.14 -10.91
CA ARG A 776 5.31 -23.86 -10.05
C ARG A 776 4.09 -23.01 -9.69
N SER A 777 4.29 -21.72 -9.44
CA SER A 777 3.20 -20.79 -9.12
C SER A 777 2.25 -20.59 -10.30
N ILE A 778 2.79 -20.43 -11.52
CA ILE A 778 2.01 -20.35 -12.76
C ILE A 778 1.22 -21.64 -12.99
N ASN A 779 1.84 -22.82 -12.81
CA ASN A 779 1.12 -24.09 -12.92
C ASN A 779 -0.01 -24.21 -11.88
N SER A 780 0.24 -23.81 -10.62
CA SER A 780 -0.81 -23.76 -9.60
C SER A 780 -1.97 -22.84 -9.99
N ALA A 781 -1.67 -21.71 -10.64
CA ALA A 781 -2.69 -20.80 -11.15
C ALA A 781 -3.48 -21.44 -12.32
N ILE A 782 -2.81 -22.11 -13.26
CA ILE A 782 -3.44 -22.86 -14.37
C ILE A 782 -4.39 -23.94 -13.84
N ASP A 783 -3.93 -24.72 -12.85
CA ASP A 783 -4.72 -25.79 -12.23
C ASP A 783 -5.93 -25.20 -11.51
N GLY A 784 -5.73 -24.13 -10.74
CA GLY A 784 -6.81 -23.41 -10.03
C GLY A 784 -7.87 -22.79 -10.96
N LEU A 785 -7.50 -22.43 -12.19
CA LEU A 785 -8.46 -21.96 -13.21
C LEU A 785 -9.19 -23.12 -13.91
N SER A 786 -8.62 -24.32 -13.90
CA SER A 786 -9.15 -25.51 -14.60
C SER A 786 -10.14 -26.32 -13.75
N ASP A 787 -9.95 -26.38 -12.44
CA ASP A 787 -10.81 -27.06 -11.44
C ASP A 787 -12.19 -26.43 -11.28
#